data_AF-A0A2P6N452-F1
#
_entry.id   AF-A0A2P6N452-F1
#
_cell.length_a   1.000
_cell.length_b   1.000
_cell.length_c   1.000
_cell.angle_alpha   90.00
_cell.angle_beta   90.00
_cell.angle_gamma   90.00
#
_symmetry.space_group_name_H-M   'P 1'
#
loop_
_entity.id
_entity.type
_entity.pdbx_description
1 polymer ?
#
loop_
_entity_poly.entity_id
_entity_poly.type
_entity_poly.pdbx_seq_one_letter_code
_entity_poly.pdbx_strand_id
1 'polypeptide(L)'
;MNRRGFLLLVLCSFFYVSIAVESPLCDFVEDEGYANPDNYIMQEQSIPPTDSRKRATTTSITSTPSWPVGWNNMRIKFDFTYVDPSTKVDTRTCWSTSDSVGGAPCTSDQVVSSDKYNSLKNSIIPNAQSVLQQVYAVRPMAVLNVGSSQCNSVNLNPGTIPDTDLLVYVFARPVSNDQIIAQAAACQFDGTTRRSTVGYINFNPVQVASTTSKYSYAQVVSTAVHESSHILGFSFNRLNAWYDASNPSNNVVPYDQVVKTFQFPTSQAGVTRPIYKIVSPLVLRVAKDHYNCSTIDGVELENFPAIGTNGSHWEMRTVMSEYMVGVIQDHPVISRFTMAFFQDSGWYMSNFSLAGALQWGAGLGCSFVQQYCTQSWPSTLYLCGAKSAAGCNYDRTSTSGCYIAPVNPKPDGYNYPAFADGMYGDPYADYCPYYVPVDKGDCTVLQNGITTGAVTGTRGVKYGFYSRCYMNSLLQNSLSSADTQPGCYQSVCIYGKLKVLVGSVYYDCPIGGKISPDGYGGSINCPTDDTLCDTGSSLDPNYPQLLSQSPVQQQALAGSWPSISPTSGGPGTIVNIYGGNFTSNMTGTIKAPANCEYLNTTNYVCTIASLDFFNSLTSIPKQTIDVSLVDTNTGKSCSLNKGFEFSSSLNALDIAITWIKRNPYAAAGTRLYRGAIRI
;
A
#
# COMPACT_ATOMS: atom_id res chain seq x y z
N MET A 1 63.02 -25.63 -42.34
CA MET A 1 63.95 -25.51 -41.19
C MET A 1 63.46 -24.40 -40.29
N ASN A 2 63.40 -24.60 -38.97
CA ASN A 2 63.31 -23.59 -37.87
C ASN A 2 62.26 -22.45 -37.96
N ARG A 3 61.61 -21.98 -36.90
CA ARG A 3 61.39 -22.40 -35.49
C ARG A 3 60.29 -21.43 -34.96
N ARG A 4 59.47 -21.85 -33.98
CA ARG A 4 58.78 -21.04 -32.93
C ARG A 4 58.30 -19.62 -33.33
N GLY A 5 57.02 -19.26 -33.27
CA GLY A 5 55.99 -19.61 -32.27
C GLY A 5 55.20 -18.34 -31.87
N PHE A 6 54.31 -18.44 -30.88
CA PHE A 6 53.38 -17.40 -30.38
C PHE A 6 52.20 -17.02 -31.31
N LEU A 7 50.94 -17.36 -30.96
CA LEU A 7 50.04 -16.62 -30.04
C LEU A 7 49.97 -15.12 -30.44
N LEU A 8 48.88 -14.56 -30.98
CA LEU A 8 47.54 -14.52 -30.38
C LEU A 8 46.40 -14.23 -31.39
N LEU A 9 45.21 -14.59 -30.93
CA LEU A 9 43.84 -14.21 -31.29
C LEU A 9 43.56 -12.87 -32.04
N VAL A 10 42.62 -12.99 -33.00
CA VAL A 10 41.31 -12.27 -33.10
C VAL A 10 41.27 -10.86 -33.70
N LEU A 11 40.65 -10.80 -34.90
CA LEU A 11 39.46 -10.02 -35.33
C LEU A 11 39.38 -8.50 -35.02
N CYS A 12 38.72 -7.67 -35.83
CA CYS A 12 37.65 -8.00 -36.80
C CYS A 12 37.62 -7.05 -38.01
N SER A 13 37.01 -7.51 -39.09
CA SER A 13 36.45 -6.62 -40.12
C SER A 13 35.11 -6.04 -39.66
N PHE A 14 34.68 -4.96 -40.32
CA PHE A 14 33.35 -4.32 -40.25
C PHE A 14 32.20 -5.31 -39.97
N PHE A 15 31.19 -5.01 -39.14
CA PHE A 15 30.21 -3.94 -39.39
C PHE A 15 29.23 -3.71 -38.22
N TYR A 16 28.57 -2.55 -38.29
CA TYR A 16 27.32 -2.12 -37.63
C TYR A 16 27.26 -1.90 -36.11
N VAL A 17 26.54 -0.82 -35.80
CA VAL A 17 26.22 -0.29 -34.48
C VAL A 17 25.00 -1.01 -33.91
N SER A 18 25.08 -1.42 -32.64
CA SER A 18 23.91 -1.59 -31.78
C SER A 18 24.16 -0.83 -30.48
N ILE A 19 23.31 0.17 -30.22
CA ILE A 19 23.28 0.90 -28.96
C ILE A 19 22.21 0.24 -28.08
N ALA A 20 22.62 -0.31 -26.94
CA ALA A 20 21.73 -0.61 -25.83
C ALA A 20 21.91 0.48 -24.76
N VAL A 21 20.80 0.93 -24.18
CA VAL A 21 20.76 1.92 -23.10
C VAL A 21 19.70 1.43 -22.09
N GLU A 22 19.70 2.01 -20.90
CA GLU A 22 18.67 1.77 -19.89
C GLU A 22 17.63 2.90 -19.92
N SER A 23 16.38 2.56 -19.64
CA SER A 23 15.24 3.48 -19.77
C SER A 23 15.00 4.32 -18.48
N PRO A 24 14.44 5.53 -18.60
CA PRO A 24 14.16 6.41 -17.47
C PRO A 24 12.97 5.93 -16.63
N LEU A 25 12.96 6.29 -15.34
CA LEU A 25 11.90 6.00 -14.38
C LEU A 25 11.22 7.30 -13.96
N CYS A 26 9.98 7.50 -14.42
CA CYS A 26 9.25 8.77 -14.36
C CYS A 26 7.73 8.61 -14.43
N ASP A 27 7.08 9.74 -14.21
CA ASP A 27 5.72 9.95 -13.76
C ASP A 27 4.48 9.76 -14.69
N PHE A 28 3.49 8.84 -14.49
CA PHE A 28 2.44 8.59 -15.53
C PHE A 28 0.94 8.51 -15.11
N VAL A 29 0.07 9.24 -15.84
CA VAL A 29 -1.43 9.20 -15.83
C VAL A 29 -1.97 9.27 -17.30
N GLU A 30 -3.20 8.79 -17.59
CA GLU A 30 -3.83 8.67 -18.93
C GLU A 30 -5.12 9.55 -19.13
N ASP A 31 -5.62 9.69 -20.37
CA ASP A 31 -6.84 10.46 -20.78
C ASP A 31 -7.59 9.84 -22.01
N GLU A 32 -8.84 10.25 -22.30
CA GLU A 32 -9.91 9.49 -23.02
C GLU A 32 -10.17 9.73 -24.54
N GLY A 33 -11.19 9.06 -25.15
CA GLY A 33 -11.65 9.28 -26.54
C GLY A 33 -12.96 8.61 -27.09
N TYR A 34 -14.15 8.96 -26.57
CA TYR A 34 -15.52 9.09 -27.19
C TYR A 34 -16.10 8.17 -28.32
N ALA A 35 -17.36 7.67 -28.12
CA ALA A 35 -18.62 8.06 -28.86
C ALA A 35 -19.86 7.10 -28.65
N ASN A 36 -21.10 7.63 -28.80
CA ASN A 36 -22.46 7.06 -28.49
C ASN A 36 -23.28 6.74 -29.80
N PRO A 37 -24.56 6.25 -29.88
CA PRO A 37 -25.58 5.87 -28.85
C PRO A 37 -26.50 4.62 -29.12
N ASP A 38 -27.51 4.44 -28.24
CA ASP A 38 -28.83 3.76 -28.36
C ASP A 38 -29.01 2.21 -28.20
N ASN A 39 -29.47 1.75 -27.01
CA ASN A 39 -30.84 1.22 -26.79
C ASN A 39 -31.10 0.68 -25.35
N TYR A 40 -32.36 0.67 -24.93
CA TYR A 40 -32.85 0.37 -23.56
C TYR A 40 -33.17 -1.12 -23.34
N ILE A 41 -32.42 -1.85 -22.50
CA ILE A 41 -32.87 -3.07 -21.79
C ILE A 41 -32.25 -3.09 -20.39
N MET A 42 -33.02 -3.51 -19.38
CA MET A 42 -32.55 -3.77 -18.01
C MET A 42 -31.44 -4.84 -18.02
N GLN A 43 -30.19 -4.46 -17.76
CA GLN A 43 -29.08 -5.39 -17.56
C GLN A 43 -28.54 -5.31 -16.14
N GLU A 44 -28.12 -6.46 -15.62
CA GLU A 44 -27.30 -6.57 -14.42
C GLU A 44 -26.08 -5.65 -14.58
N GLN A 45 -25.72 -4.88 -13.54
CA GLN A 45 -24.40 -4.28 -13.50
C GLN A 45 -23.38 -5.42 -13.38
N SER A 46 -22.80 -5.78 -14.52
CA SER A 46 -21.64 -6.67 -14.58
C SER A 46 -20.55 -6.12 -13.68
N ILE A 47 -20.04 -6.96 -12.76
CA ILE A 47 -18.68 -6.72 -12.28
C ILE A 47 -17.80 -6.73 -13.53
N PRO A 48 -16.97 -5.69 -13.77
CA PRO A 48 -16.06 -5.70 -14.91
C PRO A 48 -15.20 -6.96 -14.83
N PRO A 49 -15.10 -7.76 -15.91
CA PRO A 49 -14.42 -9.04 -15.86
C PRO A 49 -12.97 -8.86 -15.39
N THR A 50 -12.53 -9.80 -14.57
CA THR A 50 -11.22 -9.80 -13.92
C THR A 50 -10.08 -9.94 -14.93
N ASP A 51 -9.57 -8.82 -15.40
CA ASP A 51 -8.13 -8.67 -15.60
C ASP A 51 -7.51 -8.49 -14.20
N SER A 52 -6.70 -9.44 -13.76
CA SER A 52 -6.17 -9.50 -12.38
C SER A 52 -5.17 -8.39 -12.05
N ARG A 53 -4.88 -7.47 -12.98
CA ARG A 53 -3.90 -6.38 -12.82
C ARG A 53 -4.38 -5.02 -13.34
N LYS A 54 -5.59 -4.57 -12.98
CA LYS A 54 -5.98 -3.16 -13.16
C LYS A 54 -6.35 -2.47 -11.85
N ARG A 55 -5.47 -1.57 -11.43
CA ARG A 55 -5.61 -0.69 -10.26
C ARG A 55 -6.72 0.34 -10.53
N ALA A 56 -7.51 0.67 -9.51
CA ALA A 56 -8.35 1.86 -9.57
C ALA A 56 -7.44 3.09 -9.68
N THR A 57 -7.49 3.77 -10.83
CA THR A 57 -6.78 5.03 -11.05
C THR A 57 -7.35 6.10 -10.13
N THR A 58 -6.48 6.86 -9.47
CA THR A 58 -6.86 8.01 -8.65
C THR A 58 -7.29 9.17 -9.55
N THR A 59 -8.51 9.09 -10.09
CA THR A 59 -9.17 10.26 -10.68
C THR A 59 -9.23 11.35 -9.62
N SER A 60 -9.00 12.61 -9.99
CA SER A 60 -9.38 13.74 -9.15
C SER A 60 -10.92 13.76 -9.08
N ILE A 61 -11.49 13.15 -8.03
CA ILE A 61 -12.94 13.09 -7.80
C ILE A 61 -13.43 14.48 -7.36
N THR A 62 -13.49 15.41 -8.31
CA THR A 62 -14.28 16.65 -8.23
C THR A 62 -15.68 16.45 -8.80
N SER A 63 -15.93 15.37 -9.52
CA SER A 63 -17.27 14.88 -9.87
C SER A 63 -17.80 13.93 -8.78
N THR A 64 -18.92 14.27 -8.17
CA THR A 64 -19.68 13.34 -7.32
C THR A 64 -20.01 12.05 -8.09
N PRO A 65 -19.94 10.85 -7.48
CA PRO A 65 -20.28 9.61 -8.15
C PRO A 65 -21.69 9.67 -8.75
N SER A 66 -21.83 9.29 -10.02
CA SER A 66 -23.13 9.18 -10.70
C SER A 66 -23.84 7.90 -10.26
N TRP A 67 -24.46 7.97 -9.09
CA TRP A 67 -25.22 6.85 -8.53
C TRP A 67 -26.42 6.45 -9.42
N PRO A 68 -26.86 5.18 -9.38
CA PRO A 68 -28.08 4.75 -10.07
C PRO A 68 -29.30 5.54 -9.60
N VAL A 69 -30.30 5.72 -10.47
CA VAL A 69 -31.51 6.51 -10.17
C VAL A 69 -32.14 6.08 -8.83
N GLY A 70 -32.37 7.05 -7.95
CA GLY A 70 -32.91 6.83 -6.60
C GLY A 70 -31.87 6.68 -5.49
N TRP A 71 -30.59 6.53 -5.82
CA TRP A 71 -29.47 6.50 -4.86
C TRP A 71 -28.72 7.83 -4.86
N ASN A 72 -28.27 8.27 -3.68
CA ASN A 72 -27.56 9.54 -3.47
C ASN A 72 -26.52 9.40 -2.35
N ASN A 73 -25.56 10.33 -2.28
CA ASN A 73 -24.61 10.43 -1.17
C ASN A 73 -25.36 10.46 0.17
N MET A 74 -24.96 9.59 1.11
CA MET A 74 -25.59 9.51 2.43
C MET A 74 -25.34 10.78 3.25
N ARG A 75 -26.39 11.38 3.82
CA ARG A 75 -26.27 12.54 4.71
C ARG A 75 -26.24 12.09 6.17
N ILE A 76 -25.04 12.00 6.74
CA ILE A 76 -24.84 11.66 8.15
C ILE A 76 -24.78 12.97 8.97
N LYS A 77 -25.53 13.02 10.07
CA LYS A 77 -25.44 14.10 11.05
C LYS A 77 -24.93 13.55 12.39
N PHE A 78 -23.83 14.11 12.88
CA PHE A 78 -23.31 13.79 14.22
C PHE A 78 -23.78 14.83 15.24
N ASP A 79 -24.32 14.36 16.36
CA ASP A 79 -24.77 15.19 17.48
C ASP A 79 -23.76 15.09 18.64
N PHE A 80 -23.10 16.22 18.93
CA PHE A 80 -22.03 16.34 19.91
C PHE A 80 -22.53 16.78 21.30
N THR A 81 -23.83 16.92 21.50
CA THR A 81 -24.43 17.46 22.74
C THR A 81 -23.92 16.77 24.00
N TYR A 82 -23.74 15.44 23.96
CA TYR A 82 -23.34 14.63 25.13
C TYR A 82 -21.82 14.55 25.37
N VAL A 83 -21.02 15.14 24.50
CA VAL A 83 -19.55 15.26 24.63
C VAL A 83 -19.09 16.72 24.76
N ASP A 84 -20.02 17.69 24.72
CA ASP A 84 -19.71 19.12 24.78
C ASP A 84 -19.38 19.61 26.21
N PRO A 85 -18.11 20.02 26.48
CA PRO A 85 -17.68 20.44 27.82
C PRO A 85 -18.26 21.79 28.26
N SER A 86 -18.93 22.55 27.37
CA SER A 86 -19.65 23.76 27.72
C SER A 86 -21.05 23.49 28.31
N THR A 87 -21.66 22.34 27.98
CA THR A 87 -23.02 21.99 28.42
C THR A 87 -23.02 20.95 29.54
N LYS A 88 -22.09 19.99 29.50
CA LYS A 88 -21.92 18.91 30.50
C LYS A 88 -23.18 18.11 30.82
N VAL A 89 -24.08 17.95 29.83
CA VAL A 89 -25.40 17.34 30.04
C VAL A 89 -25.38 15.82 30.29
N ASP A 90 -24.29 15.13 29.94
CA ASP A 90 -24.14 13.70 30.23
C ASP A 90 -23.47 13.46 31.58
N THR A 91 -24.22 12.94 32.54
CA THR A 91 -23.75 12.61 33.89
C THR A 91 -22.88 11.36 33.93
N ARG A 92 -22.69 10.65 32.81
CA ARG A 92 -21.79 9.49 32.68
C ARG A 92 -20.49 9.81 31.95
N THR A 93 -20.23 11.08 31.66
CA THR A 93 -18.96 11.58 31.15
C THR A 93 -18.14 12.16 32.31
N CYS A 94 -16.83 11.90 32.33
CA CYS A 94 -15.92 12.57 33.26
C CYS A 94 -15.62 13.99 32.76
N TRP A 95 -16.10 15.00 33.47
CA TRP A 95 -15.84 16.42 33.20
C TRP A 95 -14.80 17.03 34.14
N SER A 96 -14.50 16.36 35.25
CA SER A 96 -13.46 16.72 36.22
C SER A 96 -12.89 15.46 36.90
N THR A 97 -11.70 15.58 37.50
CA THR A 97 -11.12 14.50 38.34
C THR A 97 -11.78 14.36 39.71
N SER A 98 -12.69 15.27 40.08
CA SER A 98 -13.57 15.14 41.24
C SER A 98 -14.88 14.40 40.94
N ASP A 99 -15.15 14.07 39.67
CA ASP A 99 -16.35 13.32 39.30
C ASP A 99 -16.20 11.83 39.64
N SER A 100 -17.33 11.15 39.84
CA SER A 100 -17.39 9.69 39.97
C SER A 100 -18.40 9.13 38.99
N VAL A 101 -17.94 8.24 38.11
CA VAL A 101 -18.72 7.62 37.04
C VAL A 101 -18.65 6.11 37.20
N GLY A 102 -19.80 5.42 37.15
CA GLY A 102 -19.86 3.97 37.35
C GLY A 102 -19.42 3.51 38.75
N GLY A 103 -19.36 4.42 39.74
CA GLY A 103 -18.89 4.15 41.10
C GLY A 103 -17.37 4.29 41.29
N ALA A 104 -16.62 4.70 40.27
CA ALA A 104 -15.18 4.93 40.33
C ALA A 104 -14.84 6.42 40.11
N PRO A 105 -13.83 6.99 40.80
CA PRO A 105 -13.37 8.35 40.57
C PRO A 105 -12.69 8.48 39.19
N CYS A 106 -12.93 9.59 38.51
CA CYS A 106 -12.39 9.87 37.18
C CYS A 106 -10.88 10.16 37.20
N THR A 107 -10.10 9.52 36.32
CA THR A 107 -8.69 9.85 36.09
C THR A 107 -8.53 11.08 35.18
N SER A 108 -7.35 11.72 35.17
CA SER A 108 -7.02 12.81 34.23
C SER A 108 -7.30 12.44 32.78
N ASP A 109 -7.00 11.19 32.43
CA ASP A 109 -7.05 10.68 31.06
C ASP A 109 -8.48 10.29 30.67
N GLN A 110 -9.37 10.11 31.65
CA GLN A 110 -10.80 9.95 31.44
C GLN A 110 -11.54 11.28 31.28
N VAL A 111 -10.99 12.40 31.79
CA VAL A 111 -11.61 13.72 31.65
C VAL A 111 -11.68 14.14 30.17
N VAL A 112 -12.87 14.58 29.75
CA VAL A 112 -13.13 15.16 28.43
C VAL A 112 -12.78 16.64 28.44
N SER A 113 -11.56 16.96 27.99
CA SER A 113 -11.10 18.34 27.80
C SER A 113 -11.62 18.92 26.48
N SER A 114 -11.50 20.25 26.33
CA SER A 114 -11.76 20.96 25.07
C SER A 114 -10.96 20.38 23.90
N ASP A 115 -9.74 19.90 24.12
CA ASP A 115 -8.90 19.32 23.07
C ASP A 115 -9.44 17.97 22.58
N LYS A 116 -9.97 17.14 23.50
CA LYS A 116 -10.63 15.87 23.13
C LYS A 116 -11.92 16.12 22.36
N TYR A 117 -12.75 17.05 22.84
CA TYR A 117 -13.96 17.48 22.14
C TYR A 117 -13.65 18.03 20.74
N ASN A 118 -12.66 18.92 20.62
CA ASN A 118 -12.24 19.49 19.34
C ASN A 118 -11.64 18.43 18.40
N SER A 119 -10.88 17.48 18.93
CA SER A 119 -10.34 16.34 18.17
C SER A 119 -11.46 15.47 17.60
N LEU A 120 -12.47 15.12 18.40
CA LEU A 120 -13.65 14.40 17.93
C LEU A 120 -14.43 15.21 16.88
N LYS A 121 -14.79 16.45 17.20
CA LYS A 121 -15.70 17.28 16.41
C LYS A 121 -15.12 17.79 15.11
N ASN A 122 -13.85 18.19 15.12
CA ASN A 122 -13.22 18.88 13.99
C ASN A 122 -12.25 17.98 13.21
N SER A 123 -11.97 16.76 13.68
CA SER A 123 -10.96 15.88 13.07
C SER A 123 -11.43 14.42 12.93
N ILE A 124 -11.56 13.65 14.03
CA ILE A 124 -11.77 12.20 13.97
C ILE A 124 -13.08 11.85 13.26
N ILE A 125 -14.20 12.44 13.69
CA ILE A 125 -15.52 12.14 13.11
C ILE A 125 -15.67 12.69 11.69
N PRO A 126 -15.28 13.94 11.36
CA PRO A 126 -15.30 14.43 9.97
C PRO A 126 -14.52 13.54 8.99
N ASN A 127 -13.36 13.00 9.39
CA ASN A 127 -12.60 12.09 8.53
C ASN A 127 -13.32 10.74 8.35
N ALA A 128 -13.84 10.14 9.42
CA ALA A 128 -14.61 8.90 9.34
C ALA A 128 -15.91 9.07 8.53
N GLN A 129 -16.61 10.19 8.72
CA GLN A 129 -17.78 10.58 7.95
C GLN A 129 -17.45 10.68 6.45
N SER A 130 -16.36 11.38 6.10
CA SER A 130 -15.92 11.56 4.71
C SER A 130 -15.71 10.23 4.00
N VAL A 131 -15.09 9.26 4.68
CA VAL A 131 -14.94 7.89 4.16
C VAL A 131 -16.31 7.25 3.88
N LEU A 132 -17.20 7.21 4.87
CA LEU A 132 -18.51 6.57 4.74
C LEU A 132 -19.38 7.19 3.64
N GLN A 133 -19.34 8.52 3.47
CA GLN A 133 -20.10 9.25 2.47
C GLN A 133 -19.56 9.07 1.04
N GLN A 134 -18.28 8.75 0.87
CA GLN A 134 -17.68 8.43 -0.42
C GLN A 134 -17.88 6.96 -0.81
N VAL A 135 -17.84 6.05 0.18
CA VAL A 135 -17.94 4.60 -0.03
C VAL A 135 -19.40 4.16 -0.21
N TYR A 136 -20.36 4.75 0.51
CA TYR A 136 -21.76 4.30 0.54
C TYR A 136 -22.78 5.39 0.17
N ALA A 137 -23.65 5.07 -0.79
CA ALA A 137 -24.89 5.80 -1.05
C ALA A 137 -26.10 5.14 -0.39
N VAL A 138 -27.17 5.92 -0.25
CA VAL A 138 -28.48 5.51 0.29
C VAL A 138 -29.61 5.95 -0.64
N ARG A 139 -30.79 5.35 -0.47
CA ARG A 139 -32.04 5.97 -0.91
C ARG A 139 -32.38 7.08 0.10
N PRO A 140 -32.36 8.37 -0.30
CA PRO A 140 -32.43 9.47 0.66
C PRO A 140 -33.82 9.58 1.30
N MET A 141 -33.85 9.89 2.59
CA MET A 141 -35.07 10.25 3.30
C MET A 141 -35.34 11.75 3.10
N ALA A 142 -36.58 12.14 2.77
CA ALA A 142 -36.92 13.57 2.74
C ALA A 142 -36.71 14.21 4.13
N VAL A 143 -37.04 13.45 5.18
CA VAL A 143 -37.03 13.87 6.57
C VAL A 143 -36.77 12.66 7.46
N LEU A 144 -35.89 12.78 8.45
CA LEU A 144 -35.66 11.78 9.48
C LEU A 144 -36.49 12.09 10.72
N ASN A 145 -37.29 11.12 11.16
CA ASN A 145 -38.04 11.23 12.41
C ASN A 145 -37.32 10.46 13.52
N VAL A 146 -36.97 11.16 14.60
CA VAL A 146 -36.44 10.58 15.84
C VAL A 146 -37.63 10.23 16.73
N GLY A 147 -37.79 8.96 17.05
CA GLY A 147 -38.81 8.46 17.95
C GLY A 147 -38.41 8.56 19.43
N SER A 148 -39.37 8.34 20.31
CA SER A 148 -39.15 8.23 21.76
C SER A 148 -38.52 6.87 22.10
N SER A 149 -37.20 6.75 21.93
CA SER A 149 -36.43 5.57 22.32
C SER A 149 -35.25 5.94 23.22
N GLN A 150 -34.57 4.93 23.78
CA GLN A 150 -33.29 5.11 24.44
C GLN A 150 -32.14 4.75 23.50
N CYS A 151 -31.12 5.62 23.47
CA CYS A 151 -29.88 5.39 22.74
C CYS A 151 -28.71 5.58 23.70
N ASN A 152 -27.88 4.56 23.89
CA ASN A 152 -26.84 4.53 24.93
C ASN A 152 -27.36 4.94 26.32
N SER A 153 -28.55 4.46 26.71
CA SER A 153 -29.33 4.82 27.91
C SER A 153 -29.64 6.32 28.10
N VAL A 154 -29.59 7.12 27.03
CA VAL A 154 -30.13 8.48 27.01
C VAL A 154 -31.48 8.45 26.30
N ASN A 155 -32.49 9.12 26.86
CA ASN A 155 -33.77 9.31 26.19
C ASN A 155 -33.57 10.25 25.00
N LEU A 156 -33.91 9.79 23.80
CA LEU A 156 -33.87 10.65 22.62
C LEU A 156 -35.00 11.69 22.68
N ASN A 157 -34.68 12.93 22.34
CA ASN A 157 -35.68 13.98 22.15
C ASN A 157 -36.44 13.68 20.84
N PRO A 158 -37.75 13.38 20.88
CA PRO A 158 -38.50 13.11 19.67
C PRO A 158 -38.55 14.35 18.80
N GLY A 159 -38.37 14.18 17.50
CA GLY A 159 -38.22 15.33 16.61
C GLY A 159 -37.97 14.94 15.17
N THR A 160 -37.79 15.98 14.35
CA THR A 160 -37.84 15.90 12.90
C THR A 160 -36.61 16.61 12.36
N ILE A 161 -35.73 15.87 11.70
CA ILE A 161 -34.45 16.38 11.19
C ILE A 161 -34.51 16.36 9.65
N PRO A 162 -34.54 17.53 8.98
CA PRO A 162 -34.46 17.59 7.53
C PRO A 162 -33.07 17.18 7.05
N ASP A 163 -32.98 16.82 5.77
CA ASP A 163 -31.73 16.57 5.05
C ASP A 163 -30.74 15.61 5.73
N THR A 164 -31.28 14.61 6.44
CA THR A 164 -30.49 13.64 7.20
C THR A 164 -30.99 12.23 6.88
N ASP A 165 -30.07 11.31 6.61
CA ASP A 165 -30.35 9.89 6.36
C ASP A 165 -29.95 9.00 7.54
N LEU A 166 -29.02 9.49 8.37
CA LEU A 166 -28.53 8.85 9.59
C LEU A 166 -28.15 9.92 10.64
N LEU A 167 -28.68 9.79 11.85
CA LEU A 167 -28.27 10.57 13.03
C LEU A 167 -27.38 9.72 13.94
N VAL A 168 -26.23 10.24 14.35
CA VAL A 168 -25.31 9.56 15.27
C VAL A 168 -25.00 10.43 16.48
N TYR A 169 -25.35 9.96 17.68
CA TYR A 169 -25.01 10.62 18.93
C TYR A 169 -23.57 10.29 19.35
N VAL A 170 -22.78 11.32 19.65
CA VAL A 170 -21.38 11.19 20.04
C VAL A 170 -21.25 11.28 21.56
N PHE A 171 -20.63 10.25 22.14
CA PHE A 171 -20.33 10.15 23.56
C PHE A 171 -18.81 9.97 23.77
N ALA A 172 -18.34 10.35 24.94
CA ALA A 172 -16.98 10.08 25.39
C ALA A 172 -16.99 9.66 26.86
N ARG A 173 -17.57 8.50 27.15
CA ARG A 173 -17.68 7.94 28.50
C ARG A 173 -16.52 6.98 28.79
N PRO A 174 -16.03 6.91 30.05
CA PRO A 174 -15.02 5.93 30.45
C PRO A 174 -15.43 4.51 30.07
N VAL A 175 -14.48 3.76 29.49
CA VAL A 175 -14.60 2.32 29.23
C VAL A 175 -13.63 1.60 30.16
N SER A 176 -14.03 0.45 30.71
CA SER A 176 -13.22 -0.27 31.72
C SER A 176 -11.95 -0.93 31.17
N ASN A 177 -11.83 -1.06 29.85
CA ASN A 177 -10.64 -1.57 29.17
C ASN A 177 -10.07 -0.53 28.22
N ASP A 178 -8.85 -0.05 28.49
CA ASP A 178 -8.13 0.89 27.65
C ASP A 178 -7.73 0.34 26.27
N GLN A 179 -7.90 -0.96 26.00
CA GLN A 179 -7.75 -1.51 24.65
C GLN A 179 -8.98 -1.25 23.76
N ILE A 180 -10.09 -0.76 24.33
CA ILE A 180 -11.27 -0.35 23.58
C ILE A 180 -11.13 1.13 23.25
N ILE A 181 -11.06 1.45 21.96
CA ILE A 181 -10.97 2.82 21.43
C ILE A 181 -12.35 3.48 21.37
N ALA A 182 -13.35 2.75 20.88
CA ALA A 182 -14.74 3.19 20.83
C ALA A 182 -15.69 1.97 20.85
N GLN A 183 -16.99 2.24 20.94
CA GLN A 183 -18.08 1.26 20.83
C GLN A 183 -19.32 1.95 20.24
N ALA A 184 -20.05 1.29 19.36
CA ALA A 184 -21.25 1.84 18.72
C ALA A 184 -22.37 0.82 18.56
N ALA A 185 -23.59 1.33 18.40
CA ALA A 185 -24.75 0.53 18.00
C ALA A 185 -25.83 1.39 17.34
N ALA A 186 -26.66 0.73 16.53
CA ALA A 186 -27.92 1.29 16.05
C ALA A 186 -28.99 1.29 17.16
N CYS A 187 -29.77 2.37 17.23
CA CYS A 187 -30.84 2.62 18.20
C CYS A 187 -32.23 2.69 17.56
N GLN A 188 -32.31 3.02 16.28
CA GLN A 188 -33.58 3.16 15.57
C GLN A 188 -33.43 2.73 14.10
N PHE A 189 -34.48 2.10 13.57
CA PHE A 189 -34.55 1.58 12.21
C PHE A 189 -35.77 2.17 11.49
N ASP A 190 -35.64 2.39 10.19
CA ASP A 190 -36.76 2.77 9.33
C ASP A 190 -37.84 1.67 9.29
N GLY A 191 -39.11 2.08 9.25
CA GLY A 191 -40.24 1.15 9.32
C GLY A 191 -40.38 0.25 8.08
N THR A 192 -39.95 0.74 6.91
CA THR A 192 -40.13 0.06 5.61
C THR A 192 -38.88 -0.71 5.21
N THR A 193 -37.74 -0.03 5.14
CA THR A 193 -36.46 -0.58 4.68
C THR A 193 -35.68 -1.29 5.78
N ARG A 194 -36.09 -1.13 7.04
CA ARG A 194 -35.34 -1.59 8.23
C ARG A 194 -33.93 -1.00 8.35
N ARG A 195 -33.50 -0.09 7.46
CA ARG A 195 -32.18 0.56 7.52
C ARG A 195 -32.03 1.33 8.83
N SER A 196 -30.83 1.34 9.40
CA SER A 196 -30.52 2.17 10.57
C SER A 196 -30.70 3.66 10.26
N THR A 197 -31.39 4.38 11.16
CA THR A 197 -31.66 5.82 11.06
C THR A 197 -31.11 6.60 12.25
N VAL A 198 -31.00 5.99 13.42
CA VAL A 198 -30.34 6.59 14.59
C VAL A 198 -29.41 5.58 15.22
N GLY A 199 -28.23 6.02 15.63
CA GLY A 199 -27.30 5.24 16.46
C GLY A 199 -26.46 6.12 17.37
N TYR A 200 -25.47 5.51 18.02
CA TYR A 200 -24.47 6.22 18.80
C TYR A 200 -23.07 5.66 18.57
N ILE A 201 -22.07 6.49 18.84
CA ILE A 201 -20.68 6.08 19.03
C ILE A 201 -20.18 6.64 20.38
N ASN A 202 -19.55 5.79 21.18
CA ASN A 202 -18.91 6.16 22.44
C ASN A 202 -17.41 5.93 22.32
N PHE A 203 -16.63 7.01 22.29
CA PHE A 203 -15.17 6.93 22.35
C PHE A 203 -14.69 6.76 23.79
N ASN A 204 -13.64 5.97 23.99
CA ASN A 204 -12.91 5.94 25.26
C ASN A 204 -12.05 7.21 25.37
N PRO A 205 -12.25 8.11 26.37
CA PRO A 205 -11.51 9.37 26.47
C PRO A 205 -9.99 9.20 26.63
N VAL A 206 -9.52 8.02 27.06
CA VAL A 206 -8.09 7.69 27.18
C VAL A 206 -7.43 7.54 25.81
N GLN A 207 -8.20 7.20 24.76
CA GLN A 207 -7.68 7.00 23.39
C GLN A 207 -7.89 8.21 22.47
N VAL A 208 -8.51 9.29 22.97
CA VAL A 208 -8.77 10.51 22.20
C VAL A 208 -7.85 11.63 22.67
N ALA A 209 -6.99 12.12 21.77
CA ALA A 209 -6.08 13.25 22.01
C ALA A 209 -5.35 13.20 23.37
N SER A 210 -4.92 11.99 23.77
CA SER A 210 -4.23 11.71 25.03
C SER A 210 -2.77 11.32 24.78
N THR A 211 -1.87 11.75 25.65
CA THR A 211 -0.46 11.32 25.66
C THR A 211 -0.30 9.86 26.12
N THR A 212 -1.31 9.29 26.76
CA THR A 212 -1.37 7.88 27.21
C THR A 212 -2.15 6.98 26.25
N SER A 213 -2.58 7.50 25.10
CA SER A 213 -3.21 6.70 24.04
C SER A 213 -2.28 5.58 23.60
N LYS A 214 -2.85 4.37 23.44
CA LYS A 214 -2.14 3.17 22.96
C LYS A 214 -2.18 3.05 21.43
N TYR A 215 -2.91 3.94 20.77
CA TYR A 215 -3.23 3.87 19.35
C TYR A 215 -2.87 5.17 18.62
N SER A 216 -2.47 5.01 17.37
CA SER A 216 -2.23 6.14 16.46
C SER A 216 -3.53 6.87 16.11
N TYR A 217 -3.41 8.13 15.67
CA TYR A 217 -4.56 8.89 15.16
C TYR A 217 -5.28 8.15 14.01
N ALA A 218 -4.53 7.50 13.11
CA ALA A 218 -5.09 6.75 11.99
C ALA A 218 -5.93 5.54 12.46
N GLN A 219 -5.44 4.81 13.48
CA GLN A 219 -6.19 3.73 14.12
C GLN A 219 -7.49 4.24 14.75
N VAL A 220 -7.47 5.39 15.45
CA VAL A 220 -8.69 5.97 16.05
C VAL A 220 -9.71 6.41 14.99
N VAL A 221 -9.26 6.99 13.86
CA VAL A 221 -10.14 7.30 12.71
C VAL A 221 -10.69 6.02 12.08
N SER A 222 -9.87 4.99 11.89
CA SER A 222 -10.35 3.71 11.35
C SER A 222 -11.36 3.03 12.27
N THR A 223 -11.17 3.09 13.58
CA THR A 223 -12.18 2.62 14.54
C THR A 223 -13.47 3.39 14.39
N ALA A 224 -13.43 4.72 14.20
CA ALA A 224 -14.65 5.49 13.97
C ALA A 224 -15.41 5.06 12.71
N VAL A 225 -14.73 4.61 11.65
CA VAL A 225 -15.34 4.01 10.44
C VAL A 225 -15.91 2.61 10.71
N HIS A 226 -15.19 1.76 11.44
CA HIS A 226 -15.61 0.43 11.88
C HIS A 226 -16.89 0.49 12.74
N GLU A 227 -16.86 1.28 13.81
CA GLU A 227 -17.97 1.46 14.73
C GLU A 227 -19.19 2.08 14.04
N SER A 228 -18.97 3.04 13.14
CA SER A 228 -20.05 3.56 12.30
C SER A 228 -20.64 2.49 11.37
N SER A 229 -19.87 1.49 10.94
CA SER A 229 -20.35 0.38 10.13
C SER A 229 -21.25 -0.59 10.93
N HIS A 230 -21.01 -0.76 12.23
CA HIS A 230 -22.01 -1.39 13.12
C HIS A 230 -23.31 -0.58 13.18
N ILE A 231 -23.23 0.77 13.22
CA ILE A 231 -24.43 1.63 13.14
C ILE A 231 -25.15 1.47 11.80
N LEU A 232 -24.43 1.36 10.68
CA LEU A 232 -25.03 1.14 9.36
C LEU A 232 -25.76 -0.21 9.29
N GLY A 233 -25.26 -1.24 9.98
CA GLY A 233 -25.97 -2.51 10.17
C GLY A 233 -25.10 -3.76 10.07
N PHE A 234 -23.78 -3.65 10.07
CA PHE A 234 -22.90 -4.81 10.19
C PHE A 234 -22.91 -5.30 11.65
N SER A 235 -23.90 -6.10 12.04
CA SER A 235 -24.03 -6.65 13.40
C SER A 235 -24.91 -7.91 13.40
N PHE A 236 -24.67 -8.86 14.30
CA PHE A 236 -25.39 -10.15 14.35
C PHE A 236 -26.92 -9.98 14.39
N ASN A 237 -27.41 -9.00 15.15
CA ASN A 237 -28.83 -8.70 15.33
C ASN A 237 -29.48 -7.95 14.15
N ARG A 238 -28.74 -7.75 13.05
CA ARG A 238 -29.18 -7.07 11.83
C ARG A 238 -29.24 -7.99 10.62
N LEU A 239 -28.60 -9.16 10.68
CA LEU A 239 -28.53 -10.15 9.60
C LEU A 239 -29.91 -10.73 9.20
N ASN A 240 -30.91 -10.63 10.07
CA ASN A 240 -32.30 -11.05 9.80
C ASN A 240 -33.22 -9.92 9.30
N ALA A 241 -32.67 -8.74 8.99
CA ALA A 241 -33.43 -7.53 8.67
C ALA A 241 -33.04 -6.89 7.33
N TRP A 242 -32.17 -7.56 6.54
CA TRP A 242 -31.74 -7.12 5.22
C TRP A 242 -32.94 -6.85 4.30
N TYR A 243 -32.89 -5.74 3.57
CA TYR A 243 -34.03 -5.21 2.82
C TYR A 243 -34.19 -5.86 1.45
N ASP A 244 -35.34 -6.48 1.22
CA ASP A 244 -35.71 -7.03 -0.09
C ASP A 244 -36.75 -6.16 -0.79
N ALA A 245 -36.28 -5.30 -1.71
CA ALA A 245 -37.15 -4.47 -2.53
C ALA A 245 -37.98 -5.27 -3.56
N SER A 246 -37.65 -6.54 -3.82
CA SER A 246 -38.37 -7.42 -4.75
C SER A 246 -39.54 -8.18 -4.10
N ASN A 247 -39.66 -8.12 -2.77
CA ASN A 247 -40.71 -8.76 -1.98
C ASN A 247 -41.55 -7.74 -1.19
N PRO A 248 -42.49 -7.01 -1.83
CA PRO A 248 -43.28 -5.97 -1.17
C PRO A 248 -44.09 -6.43 0.05
N SER A 249 -44.39 -7.74 0.14
CA SER A 249 -45.19 -8.35 1.22
C SER A 249 -44.48 -8.44 2.56
N ASN A 250 -43.14 -8.55 2.57
CA ASN A 250 -42.35 -8.68 3.82
C ASN A 250 -41.15 -7.72 3.87
N ASN A 251 -40.67 -7.24 2.71
CA ASN A 251 -39.52 -6.35 2.54
C ASN A 251 -38.21 -6.84 3.21
N VAL A 252 -38.09 -8.14 3.48
CA VAL A 252 -36.95 -8.73 4.20
C VAL A 252 -36.47 -9.98 3.48
N VAL A 253 -35.14 -10.04 3.24
CA VAL A 253 -34.45 -11.22 2.71
C VAL A 253 -34.55 -12.37 3.72
N PRO A 254 -34.97 -13.59 3.32
CA PRO A 254 -35.00 -14.75 4.21
C PRO A 254 -33.63 -15.00 4.86
N TYR A 255 -33.61 -15.25 6.18
CA TYR A 255 -32.36 -15.35 6.95
C TYR A 255 -31.42 -16.45 6.43
N ASP A 256 -31.97 -17.56 5.91
CA ASP A 256 -31.21 -18.66 5.30
C ASP A 256 -30.61 -18.32 3.93
N GLN A 257 -30.96 -17.19 3.34
CA GLN A 257 -30.30 -16.61 2.15
C GLN A 257 -29.22 -15.58 2.54
N VAL A 258 -29.21 -15.11 3.79
CA VAL A 258 -28.17 -14.23 4.34
C VAL A 258 -27.08 -15.05 5.03
N VAL A 259 -27.46 -15.89 5.99
CA VAL A 259 -26.56 -16.67 6.86
C VAL A 259 -26.87 -18.16 6.75
N LYS A 260 -25.84 -19.00 6.66
CA LYS A 260 -25.95 -20.45 6.87
C LYS A 260 -24.90 -20.97 7.84
N THR A 261 -25.24 -22.03 8.56
CA THR A 261 -24.30 -22.79 9.39
C THR A 261 -23.65 -23.90 8.57
N PHE A 262 -22.34 -24.01 8.65
CA PHE A 262 -21.53 -25.05 8.00
C PHE A 262 -20.73 -25.82 9.06
N GLN A 263 -20.25 -27.01 8.68
CA GLN A 263 -19.36 -27.82 9.51
C GLN A 263 -17.93 -27.66 9.01
N PHE A 264 -17.07 -27.02 9.80
CA PHE A 264 -15.68 -26.76 9.46
C PHE A 264 -14.76 -27.87 9.99
N PRO A 265 -13.81 -28.40 9.20
CA PRO A 265 -12.87 -29.41 9.67
C PRO A 265 -11.94 -28.84 10.75
N THR A 266 -11.83 -29.56 11.87
CA THR A 266 -10.83 -29.26 12.89
C THR A 266 -9.50 -29.97 12.58
N SER A 267 -8.47 -29.64 13.34
CA SER A 267 -7.19 -30.37 13.32
C SER A 267 -7.26 -31.78 13.92
N GLN A 268 -8.38 -32.14 14.55
CA GLN A 268 -8.66 -33.51 14.97
C GLN A 268 -9.40 -34.26 13.85
N ALA A 269 -8.83 -35.38 13.38
CA ALA A 269 -9.38 -36.17 12.29
C ALA A 269 -10.83 -36.61 12.57
N GLY A 270 -11.73 -36.33 11.61
CA GLY A 270 -13.14 -36.66 11.70
C GLY A 270 -13.98 -35.76 12.62
N VAL A 271 -13.40 -34.74 13.26
CA VAL A 271 -14.12 -33.78 14.10
C VAL A 271 -14.34 -32.47 13.35
N THR A 272 -15.57 -31.97 13.38
CA THR A 272 -15.96 -30.68 12.83
C THR A 272 -16.52 -29.76 13.91
N ARG A 273 -16.48 -28.45 13.67
CA ARG A 273 -17.16 -27.43 14.48
C ARG A 273 -18.17 -26.64 13.64
N PRO A 274 -19.27 -26.14 14.23
CA PRO A 274 -20.16 -25.22 13.53
C PRO A 274 -19.48 -23.88 13.30
N ILE A 275 -19.61 -23.34 12.09
CA ILE A 275 -19.25 -21.97 11.71
C ILE A 275 -20.44 -21.31 11.01
N TYR A 276 -20.52 -19.98 11.06
CA TYR A 276 -21.56 -19.21 10.36
C TYR A 276 -20.93 -18.49 9.17
N LYS A 277 -21.60 -18.52 8.02
CA LYS A 277 -21.14 -17.81 6.83
C LYS A 277 -22.23 -16.91 6.26
N ILE A 278 -21.83 -15.73 5.76
CA ILE A 278 -22.64 -14.95 4.83
C ILE A 278 -22.63 -15.66 3.47
N VAL A 279 -23.81 -15.94 2.93
CA VAL A 279 -24.01 -16.71 1.68
C VAL A 279 -24.70 -15.88 0.59
N SER A 280 -24.71 -14.55 0.74
CA SER A 280 -25.38 -13.65 -0.18
C SER A 280 -24.65 -13.49 -1.52
N PRO A 281 -25.35 -13.10 -2.61
CA PRO A 281 -24.84 -13.27 -3.97
C PRO A 281 -23.57 -12.47 -4.30
N LEU A 282 -23.49 -11.19 -3.89
CA LEU A 282 -22.33 -10.35 -4.18
C LEU A 282 -21.16 -10.68 -3.26
N VAL A 283 -21.42 -10.98 -1.99
CA VAL A 283 -20.38 -11.46 -1.05
C VAL A 283 -19.75 -12.76 -1.56
N LEU A 284 -20.55 -13.74 -2.01
CA LEU A 284 -20.05 -14.95 -2.65
C LEU A 284 -19.24 -14.67 -3.92
N ARG A 285 -19.67 -13.71 -4.76
CA ARG A 285 -18.94 -13.34 -5.99
C ARG A 285 -17.58 -12.75 -5.65
N VAL A 286 -17.52 -11.77 -4.74
CA VAL A 286 -16.27 -11.17 -4.24
C VAL A 286 -15.35 -12.23 -3.65
N ALA A 287 -15.89 -13.19 -2.89
CA ALA A 287 -15.06 -14.25 -2.30
C ALA A 287 -14.48 -15.21 -3.36
N LYS A 288 -15.26 -15.58 -4.38
CA LYS A 288 -14.78 -16.40 -5.51
C LYS A 288 -13.62 -15.74 -6.22
N ASP A 289 -13.75 -14.44 -6.52
CA ASP A 289 -12.74 -13.65 -7.21
C ASP A 289 -11.49 -13.45 -6.33
N HIS A 290 -11.68 -13.07 -5.06
CA HIS A 290 -10.59 -12.78 -4.12
C HIS A 290 -9.73 -14.02 -3.82
N TYR A 291 -10.34 -15.13 -3.38
CA TYR A 291 -9.59 -16.34 -3.05
C TYR A 291 -9.21 -17.18 -4.28
N ASN A 292 -9.67 -16.82 -5.49
CA ASN A 292 -9.64 -17.70 -6.67
C ASN A 292 -10.23 -19.09 -6.37
N CYS A 293 -11.45 -19.11 -5.80
CA CYS A 293 -12.13 -20.33 -5.37
C CYS A 293 -13.58 -20.39 -5.85
N SER A 294 -13.82 -21.06 -6.98
CA SER A 294 -15.15 -21.18 -7.59
C SER A 294 -16.18 -21.94 -6.74
N THR A 295 -15.72 -22.84 -5.86
CA THR A 295 -16.53 -23.71 -4.99
C THR A 295 -16.73 -23.17 -3.57
N ILE A 296 -16.35 -21.92 -3.28
CA ILE A 296 -16.62 -21.32 -1.98
C ILE A 296 -18.14 -21.18 -1.75
N ASP A 297 -18.55 -21.51 -0.53
CA ASP A 297 -19.94 -21.67 -0.10
C ASP A 297 -20.44 -20.54 0.84
N GLY A 298 -19.55 -19.66 1.26
CA GLY A 298 -19.84 -18.43 2.01
C GLY A 298 -18.57 -17.76 2.53
N VAL A 299 -18.70 -16.57 3.12
CA VAL A 299 -17.62 -15.87 3.85
C VAL A 299 -17.90 -15.94 5.33
N GLU A 300 -16.91 -16.33 6.12
CA GLU A 300 -17.08 -16.65 7.54
C GLU A 300 -17.29 -15.42 8.42
N LEU A 301 -18.23 -15.54 9.35
CA LEU A 301 -18.44 -14.60 10.44
C LEU A 301 -17.66 -15.08 11.67
N GLU A 302 -17.05 -14.13 12.35
CA GLU A 302 -16.29 -14.31 13.59
C GLU A 302 -17.07 -15.14 14.62
N ASN A 303 -16.44 -16.21 15.11
CA ASN A 303 -17.07 -17.17 16.03
C ASN A 303 -16.42 -17.22 17.42
N PHE A 304 -15.37 -16.45 17.69
CA PHE A 304 -14.77 -16.34 19.02
C PHE A 304 -15.80 -15.78 20.02
N PRO A 305 -15.99 -16.39 21.21
CA PRO A 305 -17.07 -16.04 22.14
C PRO A 305 -16.79 -14.77 22.98
N ALA A 306 -16.28 -13.71 22.36
CA ALA A 306 -16.19 -12.38 22.95
C ALA A 306 -17.51 -11.60 22.80
N ILE A 307 -17.88 -10.84 23.84
CA ILE A 307 -19.12 -10.06 23.89
C ILE A 307 -19.07 -8.96 22.83
N GLY A 308 -20.09 -8.93 21.95
CA GLY A 308 -20.18 -7.97 20.84
C GLY A 308 -19.40 -8.39 19.59
N THR A 309 -18.50 -9.39 19.69
CA THR A 309 -17.66 -9.82 18.57
C THR A 309 -18.34 -10.87 17.70
N ASN A 310 -18.83 -11.95 18.29
CA ASN A 310 -19.40 -13.10 17.60
C ASN A 310 -20.58 -12.70 16.67
N GLY A 311 -20.49 -13.06 15.39
CA GLY A 311 -21.51 -12.77 14.38
C GLY A 311 -21.65 -11.30 13.94
N SER A 312 -20.87 -10.39 14.53
CA SER A 312 -20.83 -8.95 14.18
C SER A 312 -19.59 -8.53 13.40
N HIS A 313 -18.71 -9.48 13.08
CA HIS A 313 -17.43 -9.25 12.39
C HIS A 313 -17.20 -10.33 11.35
N TRP A 314 -16.33 -10.06 10.39
CA TRP A 314 -15.74 -11.12 9.58
C TRP A 314 -14.76 -11.95 10.39
N GLU A 315 -14.70 -13.24 10.09
CA GLU A 315 -13.74 -14.19 10.66
C GLU A 315 -12.31 -13.79 10.31
N MET A 316 -11.52 -13.44 11.33
CA MET A 316 -10.17 -12.89 11.15
C MET A 316 -9.22 -13.90 10.51
N ARG A 317 -9.41 -15.22 10.68
CA ARG A 317 -8.66 -16.25 9.93
C ARG A 317 -8.79 -16.05 8.42
N THR A 318 -9.98 -15.68 7.93
CA THR A 318 -10.25 -15.64 6.48
C THR A 318 -9.91 -14.31 5.83
N VAL A 319 -10.10 -13.17 6.52
CA VAL A 319 -9.92 -11.83 5.92
C VAL A 319 -8.93 -10.90 6.65
N MET A 320 -8.40 -11.28 7.82
CA MET A 320 -7.41 -10.59 8.66
C MET A 320 -7.38 -9.05 8.63
N SER A 321 -6.76 -8.43 7.62
CA SER A 321 -6.62 -6.97 7.53
C SER A 321 -7.88 -6.25 7.04
N GLU A 322 -9.01 -6.93 6.85
CA GLU A 322 -10.32 -6.29 6.61
C GLU A 322 -10.73 -5.40 7.79
N TYR A 323 -11.24 -4.20 7.52
CA TYR A 323 -11.54 -3.24 8.59
C TYR A 323 -12.68 -3.68 9.54
N MET A 324 -13.50 -4.68 9.19
CA MET A 324 -14.58 -5.24 10.00
C MET A 324 -14.25 -6.59 10.67
N VAL A 325 -12.97 -6.93 10.89
CA VAL A 325 -12.61 -8.00 11.84
C VAL A 325 -12.70 -7.49 13.30
N GLY A 326 -12.84 -8.41 14.27
CA GLY A 326 -13.04 -8.07 15.68
C GLY A 326 -11.83 -7.50 16.44
N VAL A 327 -10.69 -7.28 15.77
CA VAL A 327 -9.43 -6.82 16.38
C VAL A 327 -8.80 -5.74 15.50
N ILE A 328 -8.39 -4.62 16.10
CA ILE A 328 -7.75 -3.55 15.33
C ILE A 328 -6.45 -3.99 14.66
N GLN A 329 -6.31 -3.60 13.40
CA GLN A 329 -5.15 -3.86 12.56
C GLN A 329 -4.34 -2.58 12.38
N ASP A 330 -3.03 -2.68 12.10
CA ASP A 330 -2.21 -1.51 11.79
C ASP A 330 -2.57 -0.90 10.43
N HIS A 331 -2.93 -1.76 9.46
CA HIS A 331 -3.28 -1.41 8.09
C HIS A 331 -4.67 -1.96 7.72
N PRO A 332 -5.76 -1.42 8.32
CA PRO A 332 -7.11 -1.88 8.04
C PRO A 332 -7.57 -1.50 6.64
N VAL A 333 -8.18 -2.44 5.92
CA VAL A 333 -8.58 -2.32 4.52
C VAL A 333 -10.10 -2.29 4.43
N ILE A 334 -10.64 -1.21 3.86
CA ILE A 334 -12.04 -1.14 3.42
C ILE A 334 -12.16 -1.95 2.14
N SER A 335 -12.50 -3.24 2.28
CA SER A 335 -12.41 -4.19 1.19
C SER A 335 -13.73 -4.36 0.44
N ARG A 336 -13.66 -5.07 -0.69
CA ARG A 336 -14.83 -5.50 -1.44
C ARG A 336 -15.78 -6.39 -0.62
N PHE A 337 -15.34 -7.07 0.45
CA PHE A 337 -16.20 -7.94 1.27
C PHE A 337 -17.25 -7.15 2.03
N THR A 338 -16.83 -6.18 2.85
CA THR A 338 -17.77 -5.33 3.60
C THR A 338 -18.61 -4.45 2.68
N MET A 339 -18.04 -3.99 1.56
CA MET A 339 -18.79 -3.26 0.55
C MET A 339 -19.87 -4.12 -0.13
N ALA A 340 -19.60 -5.40 -0.38
CA ALA A 340 -20.59 -6.36 -0.87
C ALA A 340 -21.67 -6.66 0.17
N PHE A 341 -21.31 -6.83 1.44
CA PHE A 341 -22.26 -7.01 2.55
C PHE A 341 -23.27 -5.86 2.61
N PHE A 342 -22.80 -4.61 2.58
CA PHE A 342 -23.71 -3.46 2.66
C PHE A 342 -24.59 -3.30 1.43
N GLN A 343 -24.13 -3.74 0.25
CA GLN A 343 -24.95 -3.72 -0.96
C GLN A 343 -25.96 -4.87 -1.03
N ASP A 344 -25.56 -6.11 -0.69
CA ASP A 344 -26.48 -7.25 -0.59
C ASP A 344 -27.54 -7.06 0.53
N SER A 345 -27.24 -6.24 1.56
CA SER A 345 -28.21 -5.88 2.59
C SER A 345 -29.40 -5.05 2.09
N GLY A 346 -29.34 -4.54 0.85
CA GLY A 346 -30.36 -3.69 0.24
C GLY A 346 -30.45 -2.27 0.81
N TRP A 347 -29.72 -1.96 1.88
CA TRP A 347 -29.74 -0.67 2.56
C TRP A 347 -28.86 0.40 1.88
N TYR A 348 -27.76 -0.03 1.24
CA TYR A 348 -26.72 0.84 0.70
C TYR A 348 -26.33 0.45 -0.73
N MET A 349 -25.68 1.38 -1.44
CA MET A 349 -25.01 1.12 -2.72
C MET A 349 -23.53 1.45 -2.55
N SER A 350 -22.65 0.57 -3.03
CA SER A 350 -21.22 0.64 -2.70
C SER A 350 -20.36 1.10 -3.89
N ASN A 351 -19.51 2.09 -3.67
CA ASN A 351 -18.58 2.59 -4.67
C ASN A 351 -17.29 1.75 -4.76
N PHE A 352 -17.36 0.58 -5.38
CA PHE A 352 -16.23 -0.38 -5.46
C PHE A 352 -14.94 0.13 -6.12
N SER A 353 -14.93 1.33 -6.72
CA SER A 353 -13.69 1.99 -7.17
C SER A 353 -12.79 2.43 -6.01
N LEU A 354 -13.36 2.65 -4.82
CA LEU A 354 -12.66 3.03 -3.60
C LEU A 354 -12.26 1.82 -2.73
N ALA A 355 -12.55 0.59 -3.18
CA ALA A 355 -12.22 -0.61 -2.43
C ALA A 355 -10.70 -0.79 -2.35
N GLY A 356 -10.17 -0.88 -1.13
CA GLY A 356 -8.77 -1.21 -0.89
C GLY A 356 -8.45 -2.65 -1.30
N ALA A 357 -7.21 -2.87 -1.75
CA ALA A 357 -6.72 -4.20 -2.11
C ALA A 357 -6.40 -5.00 -0.84
N LEU A 358 -7.30 -5.91 -0.46
CA LEU A 358 -7.01 -6.89 0.58
C LEU A 358 -6.05 -7.93 0.00
N GLN A 359 -4.86 -8.07 0.59
CA GLN A 359 -3.86 -9.05 0.14
C GLN A 359 -3.99 -10.40 0.84
N TRP A 360 -4.55 -10.42 2.06
CA TRP A 360 -4.70 -11.63 2.87
C TRP A 360 -5.59 -12.66 2.16
N GLY A 361 -5.04 -13.85 1.87
CA GLY A 361 -5.77 -14.93 1.19
C GLY A 361 -5.93 -14.76 -0.32
N ALA A 362 -5.49 -13.64 -0.90
CA ALA A 362 -5.72 -13.34 -2.31
C ALA A 362 -5.08 -14.40 -3.22
N GLY A 363 -5.88 -15.02 -4.10
CA GLY A 363 -5.45 -16.04 -5.05
C GLY A 363 -5.03 -17.39 -4.46
N LEU A 364 -5.09 -17.60 -3.14
CA LEU A 364 -4.56 -18.80 -2.46
C LEU A 364 -5.41 -20.07 -2.60
N GLY A 365 -6.53 -20.00 -3.32
CA GLY A 365 -7.40 -21.12 -3.66
C GLY A 365 -8.29 -21.59 -2.51
N CYS A 366 -9.14 -22.57 -2.83
CA CYS A 366 -10.18 -23.05 -1.90
C CYS A 366 -9.65 -23.63 -0.59
N SER A 367 -8.45 -24.22 -0.59
CA SER A 367 -7.82 -24.75 0.62
C SER A 367 -7.70 -23.69 1.70
N PHE A 368 -7.32 -22.45 1.35
CA PHE A 368 -7.10 -21.35 2.29
C PHE A 368 -8.28 -21.10 3.22
N VAL A 369 -9.50 -21.10 2.66
CA VAL A 369 -10.74 -20.87 3.41
C VAL A 369 -11.39 -22.15 3.91
N GLN A 370 -11.33 -23.27 3.18
CA GLN A 370 -12.04 -24.52 3.50
C GLN A 370 -11.28 -25.48 4.43
N GLN A 371 -9.99 -25.25 4.67
CA GLN A 371 -9.16 -26.07 5.57
C GLN A 371 -8.52 -25.21 6.66
N TYR A 372 -8.24 -25.82 7.80
CA TYR A 372 -7.61 -25.13 8.93
C TYR A 372 -6.18 -24.68 8.60
N CYS A 373 -5.77 -23.54 9.16
CA CYS A 373 -4.57 -22.78 8.74
C CYS A 373 -3.29 -23.60 8.59
N THR A 374 -2.96 -24.52 9.49
CA THR A 374 -1.71 -25.31 9.38
C THR A 374 -1.71 -26.36 8.26
N GLN A 375 -2.85 -26.60 7.59
CA GLN A 375 -2.92 -27.30 6.30
C GLN A 375 -3.04 -26.36 5.09
N SER A 376 -3.43 -25.09 5.27
CA SER A 376 -3.96 -24.26 4.19
C SER A 376 -3.25 -22.94 3.93
N TRP A 377 -2.63 -22.37 4.96
CA TRP A 377 -1.88 -21.13 4.85
C TRP A 377 -0.45 -21.41 4.37
N PRO A 378 0.16 -20.52 3.59
CA PRO A 378 1.57 -20.60 3.24
C PRO A 378 2.46 -20.70 4.50
N SER A 379 3.46 -21.57 4.48
CA SER A 379 4.47 -21.68 5.54
C SER A 379 5.40 -20.46 5.65
N THR A 380 5.33 -19.56 4.67
CA THR A 380 6.19 -18.39 4.52
C THR A 380 5.34 -17.12 4.63
N LEU A 381 5.74 -16.20 5.52
CA LEU A 381 5.08 -14.92 5.87
C LEU A 381 3.68 -15.00 6.52
N TYR A 382 2.89 -16.04 6.23
CA TYR A 382 1.59 -16.28 6.88
C TYR A 382 1.81 -17.03 8.21
N LEU A 383 2.11 -18.33 8.15
CA LEU A 383 2.32 -19.14 9.36
C LEU A 383 3.68 -18.89 10.02
N CYS A 384 3.74 -19.10 11.34
CA CYS A 384 4.98 -19.13 12.10
C CYS A 384 5.01 -20.28 13.11
N GLY A 385 6.19 -20.85 13.37
CA GLY A 385 6.33 -22.15 14.06
C GLY A 385 6.83 -22.12 15.50
N ALA A 386 7.43 -21.02 15.96
CA ALA A 386 8.07 -20.95 17.27
C ALA A 386 7.82 -19.61 17.95
N LYS A 387 7.54 -19.63 19.26
CA LYS A 387 7.21 -18.44 20.05
C LYS A 387 8.26 -17.34 19.88
N SER A 388 7.82 -16.13 19.57
CA SER A 388 8.68 -14.96 19.35
C SER A 388 9.72 -15.12 18.22
N ALA A 389 9.59 -16.11 17.35
CA ALA A 389 10.40 -16.20 16.13
C ALA A 389 10.22 -14.91 15.30
N ALA A 390 11.32 -14.25 14.99
CA ALA A 390 11.31 -13.02 14.23
C ALA A 390 11.14 -13.33 12.73
N GLY A 391 10.32 -12.53 12.04
CA GLY A 391 10.04 -12.67 10.63
C GLY A 391 9.40 -11.42 10.03
N CYS A 392 8.78 -11.59 8.88
CA CYS A 392 8.02 -10.55 8.19
C CYS A 392 6.56 -11.00 8.11
N ASN A 393 5.62 -10.06 8.23
CA ASN A 393 4.21 -10.31 7.96
C ASN A 393 3.95 -10.59 6.46
N TYR A 394 2.74 -11.06 6.18
CA TYR A 394 2.30 -11.60 4.89
C TYR A 394 2.47 -10.65 3.69
N ASP A 395 2.21 -9.35 3.88
CA ASP A 395 2.34 -8.26 2.89
C ASP A 395 3.74 -7.60 2.91
N ARG A 396 4.61 -8.05 3.82
CA ARG A 396 5.94 -7.49 4.11
C ARG A 396 5.91 -6.01 4.49
N THR A 397 4.82 -5.47 5.00
CA THR A 397 4.80 -4.07 5.49
C THR A 397 5.53 -3.91 6.82
N SER A 398 5.74 -4.98 7.58
CA SER A 398 6.25 -4.93 8.96
C SER A 398 7.27 -6.02 9.27
N THR A 399 8.22 -5.69 10.14
CA THR A 399 8.96 -6.70 10.92
C THR A 399 8.06 -7.22 12.03
N SER A 400 8.12 -8.52 12.29
CA SER A 400 7.06 -9.21 13.02
C SER A 400 7.60 -10.31 13.93
N GLY A 401 6.87 -10.58 14.99
CA GLY A 401 7.11 -11.68 15.91
C GLY A 401 6.02 -12.73 15.79
N CYS A 402 6.40 -13.99 15.90
CA CYS A 402 5.43 -15.08 15.97
C CYS A 402 4.65 -15.04 17.28
N TYR A 403 3.35 -14.74 17.22
CA TYR A 403 2.48 -14.75 18.39
C TYR A 403 2.06 -16.19 18.73
N ILE A 404 2.64 -16.70 19.82
CA ILE A 404 2.30 -18.00 20.40
C ILE A 404 2.28 -17.84 21.93
N ALA A 405 1.16 -18.19 22.55
CA ALA A 405 0.93 -18.11 23.99
C ALA A 405 0.38 -19.43 24.56
N PRO A 406 0.65 -19.76 25.84
CA PRO A 406 -0.01 -20.87 26.50
C PRO A 406 -1.48 -20.54 26.75
N VAL A 407 -2.40 -21.45 26.38
CA VAL A 407 -3.85 -21.28 26.61
C VAL A 407 -4.35 -22.42 27.49
N ASN A 408 -5.07 -22.07 28.56
CA ASN A 408 -5.61 -23.00 29.55
C ASN A 408 -7.05 -22.57 29.93
N PRO A 409 -8.08 -23.42 29.78
CA PRO A 409 -8.03 -24.79 29.23
C PRO A 409 -7.60 -24.81 27.76
N LYS A 410 -7.17 -25.98 27.30
CA LYS A 410 -6.89 -26.24 25.88
C LYS A 410 -8.15 -25.95 25.05
N PRO A 411 -8.09 -25.18 23.96
CA PRO A 411 -9.24 -24.94 23.10
C PRO A 411 -9.62 -26.22 22.33
N ASP A 412 -10.84 -26.70 22.58
CA ASP A 412 -11.41 -27.88 21.91
C ASP A 412 -11.57 -27.63 20.40
N GLY A 413 -11.09 -28.57 19.57
CA GLY A 413 -11.12 -28.45 18.11
C GLY A 413 -9.98 -27.65 17.47
N TYR A 414 -9.01 -27.14 18.25
CA TYR A 414 -7.89 -26.32 17.72
C TYR A 414 -6.50 -26.92 18.01
N ASN A 415 -6.39 -28.25 18.02
CA ASN A 415 -5.15 -28.98 18.30
C ASN A 415 -4.17 -29.03 17.11
N TYR A 416 -3.51 -27.90 16.80
CA TYR A 416 -2.56 -27.85 15.69
C TYR A 416 -1.26 -28.64 15.99
N PRO A 417 -0.92 -29.68 15.20
CA PRO A 417 0.18 -30.60 15.51
C PRO A 417 1.60 -30.02 15.27
N ALA A 418 1.70 -28.77 14.84
CA ALA A 418 2.96 -28.10 14.51
C ALA A 418 3.61 -27.37 15.70
N PHE A 419 2.96 -27.33 16.87
CA PHE A 419 3.38 -26.52 18.02
C PHE A 419 3.59 -27.37 19.28
N ALA A 420 4.36 -26.84 20.23
CA ALA A 420 4.55 -27.48 21.53
C ALA A 420 3.20 -27.60 22.28
N ASP A 421 2.99 -28.71 22.98
CA ASP A 421 1.72 -28.98 23.68
C ASP A 421 1.30 -27.82 24.60
N GLY A 422 0.07 -27.35 24.42
CA GLY A 422 -0.52 -26.27 25.20
C GLY A 422 -0.28 -24.85 24.66
N MET A 423 0.43 -24.70 23.54
CA MET A 423 0.74 -23.41 22.90
C MET A 423 -0.13 -23.14 21.67
N TYR A 424 -0.70 -21.93 21.57
CA TYR A 424 -1.65 -21.54 20.52
C TYR A 424 -1.38 -20.12 20.01
N GLY A 425 -1.88 -19.79 18.81
CA GLY A 425 -1.85 -18.45 18.23
C GLY A 425 -3.02 -17.58 18.68
N ASP A 426 -3.46 -16.67 17.81
CA ASP A 426 -4.47 -15.66 18.13
C ASP A 426 -5.89 -16.28 18.18
N PRO A 427 -6.64 -16.16 19.30
CA PRO A 427 -8.00 -16.69 19.41
C PRO A 427 -9.00 -16.18 18.35
N TYR A 428 -8.83 -14.97 17.83
CA TYR A 428 -9.71 -14.40 16.79
C TYR A 428 -9.37 -14.95 15.40
N ALA A 429 -8.12 -15.36 15.17
CA ALA A 429 -7.72 -16.05 13.95
C ALA A 429 -7.74 -17.58 14.16
N ASP A 430 -8.78 -18.12 14.78
CA ASP A 430 -8.95 -19.56 15.04
C ASP A 430 -7.77 -20.23 15.78
N TYR A 431 -7.06 -19.51 16.67
CA TYR A 431 -5.83 -19.96 17.33
C TYR A 431 -4.64 -20.24 16.38
N CYS A 432 -4.71 -19.78 15.14
CA CYS A 432 -3.63 -19.89 14.16
C CYS A 432 -2.47 -18.95 14.52
N PRO A 433 -1.21 -19.43 14.54
CA PRO A 433 -0.07 -18.57 14.78
C PRO A 433 0.47 -17.99 13.49
N TYR A 434 0.54 -16.66 13.47
CA TYR A 434 1.06 -15.88 12.35
C TYR A 434 2.05 -14.82 12.84
N TYR A 435 2.71 -14.19 11.87
CA TYR A 435 3.61 -13.06 12.11
C TYR A 435 2.83 -11.79 12.44
N VAL A 436 2.78 -11.44 13.72
CA VAL A 436 2.17 -10.19 14.21
C VAL A 436 3.22 -9.07 14.16
N PRO A 437 2.91 -7.88 13.62
CA PRO A 437 3.75 -6.69 13.73
C PRO A 437 4.27 -6.46 15.16
N VAL A 438 5.56 -6.14 15.31
CA VAL A 438 6.11 -5.71 16.61
C VAL A 438 5.94 -4.20 16.81
N ASP A 439 6.07 -3.69 18.04
CA ASP A 439 6.14 -2.24 18.28
C ASP A 439 7.26 -1.62 17.42
N LYS A 440 6.91 -0.55 16.68
CA LYS A 440 7.75 0.09 15.66
C LYS A 440 8.28 -0.86 14.57
N GLY A 441 7.61 -1.99 14.35
CA GLY A 441 7.99 -2.97 13.33
C GLY A 441 7.64 -2.54 11.91
N ASP A 442 6.63 -1.68 11.75
CA ASP A 442 6.12 -1.20 10.47
C ASP A 442 7.22 -0.45 9.68
N CYS A 443 7.57 -1.02 8.53
CA CYS A 443 8.60 -0.53 7.63
C CYS A 443 8.20 0.75 6.90
N THR A 444 6.90 0.99 6.71
CA THR A 444 6.37 2.13 5.95
C THR A 444 6.50 3.45 6.71
N VAL A 445 6.50 3.39 8.05
CA VAL A 445 6.59 4.55 8.93
C VAL A 445 8.05 4.93 9.19
N LEU A 446 8.48 6.07 8.64
CA LEU A 446 9.84 6.61 8.77
C LEU A 446 10.31 6.76 10.23
N GLN A 447 9.40 7.15 11.14
CA GLN A 447 9.69 7.41 12.55
C GLN A 447 10.15 6.15 13.32
N ASN A 448 9.78 4.96 12.85
CA ASN A 448 10.19 3.68 13.45
C ASN A 448 11.69 3.46 13.30
N GLY A 449 12.27 3.85 12.16
CA GLY A 449 13.73 3.79 11.94
C GLY A 449 14.54 4.77 12.81
N ILE A 450 13.92 5.85 13.27
CA ILE A 450 14.56 6.84 14.15
C ILE A 450 14.55 6.36 15.61
N THR A 451 13.46 5.75 16.06
CA THR A 451 13.21 5.45 17.48
C THR A 451 13.69 4.07 17.93
N THR A 452 13.86 3.12 17.02
CA THR A 452 14.37 1.77 17.33
C THR A 452 15.88 1.73 17.57
N GLY A 453 16.61 2.81 17.27
CA GLY A 453 18.07 2.79 17.18
C GLY A 453 18.59 1.75 16.16
N ALA A 454 17.71 1.28 15.26
CA ALA A 454 18.01 0.22 14.31
C ALA A 454 19.22 0.65 13.49
N VAL A 455 20.28 -0.15 13.55
CA VAL A 455 21.61 0.31 13.17
C VAL A 455 21.70 0.42 11.64
N THR A 456 21.33 1.60 11.14
CA THR A 456 21.30 2.02 9.74
C THR A 456 22.67 1.86 9.07
N GLY A 457 23.75 1.95 9.85
CA GLY A 457 25.07 1.44 9.46
C GLY A 457 25.11 -0.09 9.43
N THR A 458 25.15 -0.75 10.59
CA THR A 458 25.53 -2.17 10.70
C THR A 458 24.68 -3.16 9.90
N ARG A 459 23.38 -2.92 9.64
CA ARG A 459 22.55 -3.84 8.84
C ARG A 459 21.96 -3.25 7.56
N GLY A 460 22.27 -1.98 7.26
CA GLY A 460 21.80 -1.28 6.06
C GLY A 460 20.28 -1.10 5.94
N VAL A 461 19.54 -1.25 7.04
CA VAL A 461 18.07 -1.14 7.08
C VAL A 461 17.60 0.30 6.86
N LYS A 462 16.43 0.45 6.22
CA LYS A 462 15.79 1.74 5.94
C LYS A 462 14.27 1.65 6.03
N TYR A 463 13.68 2.58 6.79
CA TYR A 463 12.23 2.76 6.93
C TYR A 463 11.73 3.89 6.02
N GLY A 464 10.45 3.86 5.68
CA GLY A 464 9.77 4.82 4.80
C GLY A 464 8.74 4.12 3.90
N PHE A 465 7.83 4.88 3.30
CA PHE A 465 6.61 4.37 2.64
C PHE A 465 6.81 3.18 1.66
N TYR A 466 7.90 3.20 0.90
CA TYR A 466 8.28 2.16 -0.07
C TYR A 466 9.12 1.02 0.52
N SER A 467 9.37 1.00 1.82
CA SER A 467 10.12 -0.07 2.48
C SER A 467 9.25 -1.29 2.75
N ARG A 468 9.88 -2.46 2.60
CA ARG A 468 9.30 -3.77 2.89
C ARG A 468 10.24 -4.58 3.76
N CYS A 469 9.70 -5.56 4.46
CA CYS A 469 10.43 -6.46 5.32
C CYS A 469 11.07 -7.61 4.52
N TYR A 470 12.35 -7.85 4.81
CA TYR A 470 13.12 -8.97 4.28
C TYR A 470 13.91 -9.66 5.39
N MET A 471 14.02 -10.98 5.28
CA MET A 471 14.95 -11.76 6.10
C MET A 471 16.37 -11.54 5.61
N ASN A 472 17.27 -11.16 6.52
CA ASN A 472 18.65 -10.80 6.20
C ASN A 472 19.64 -11.27 7.27
N SER A 473 20.90 -11.46 6.87
CA SER A 473 22.04 -11.75 7.74
C SER A 473 23.15 -10.68 7.65
N LEU A 474 22.78 -9.47 7.22
CA LEU A 474 23.74 -8.42 6.88
C LEU A 474 24.47 -7.89 8.12
N LEU A 475 25.79 -7.85 8.08
CA LEU A 475 26.64 -7.11 9.02
C LEU A 475 27.69 -6.29 8.25
N GLN A 476 27.66 -4.97 8.42
CA GLN A 476 28.65 -4.05 7.85
C GLN A 476 30.04 -4.34 8.42
N ASN A 477 31.07 -4.34 7.56
CA ASN A 477 32.47 -4.53 7.95
C ASN A 477 32.77 -5.83 8.74
N SER A 478 31.93 -6.86 8.60
CA SER A 478 32.08 -8.17 9.24
C SER A 478 31.77 -9.29 8.24
N LEU A 479 32.14 -10.53 8.54
CA LEU A 479 32.02 -11.67 7.61
C LEU A 479 30.56 -12.07 7.31
N SER A 480 29.67 -11.99 8.32
CA SER A 480 28.20 -12.13 8.27
C SER A 480 27.66 -12.33 9.70
N SER A 481 26.36 -12.13 9.97
CA SER A 481 25.76 -12.79 11.14
C SER A 481 25.35 -14.23 10.80
N ALA A 482 25.60 -15.17 11.72
CA ALA A 482 25.05 -16.53 11.60
C ALA A 482 23.51 -16.50 11.68
N ASP A 483 22.97 -15.62 12.52
CA ASP A 483 21.53 -15.42 12.69
C ASP A 483 20.96 -14.59 11.54
N THR A 484 19.85 -15.06 10.98
CA THR A 484 19.03 -14.35 10.00
C THR A 484 17.84 -13.72 10.72
N GLN A 485 17.62 -12.42 10.54
CA GLN A 485 16.56 -11.65 11.19
C GLN A 485 15.77 -10.82 10.18
N PRO A 486 14.53 -10.39 10.49
CA PRO A 486 13.84 -9.42 9.66
C PRO A 486 14.50 -8.04 9.71
N GLY A 487 14.30 -7.27 8.64
CA GLY A 487 14.73 -5.88 8.53
C GLY A 487 13.99 -5.17 7.40
N CYS A 488 13.75 -3.88 7.57
CA CYS A 488 13.09 -3.04 6.59
C CYS A 488 14.09 -2.53 5.54
N TYR A 489 13.74 -2.62 4.26
CA TYR A 489 14.56 -2.10 3.16
C TYR A 489 13.68 -1.44 2.09
N GLN A 490 14.09 -0.26 1.60
CA GLN A 490 13.36 0.46 0.56
C GLN A 490 13.35 -0.37 -0.73
N SER A 491 12.14 -0.59 -1.26
CA SER A 491 11.89 -1.49 -2.39
C SER A 491 11.29 -0.70 -3.56
N VAL A 492 11.67 -1.04 -4.78
CA VAL A 492 11.15 -0.42 -6.00
C VAL A 492 11.05 -1.45 -7.12
N CYS A 493 10.05 -1.31 -7.98
CA CYS A 493 9.86 -2.19 -9.14
C CYS A 493 10.24 -1.44 -10.41
N ILE A 494 11.22 -1.97 -11.13
CA ILE A 494 11.83 -1.36 -12.30
C ILE A 494 11.70 -2.35 -13.46
N TYR A 495 10.81 -2.07 -14.42
CA TYR A 495 10.44 -2.97 -15.52
C TYR A 495 10.00 -4.36 -15.03
N GLY A 496 9.16 -4.39 -13.98
CA GLY A 496 8.68 -5.61 -13.32
C GLY A 496 9.73 -6.32 -12.45
N LYS A 497 10.97 -5.83 -12.39
CA LYS A 497 12.03 -6.41 -11.54
C LYS A 497 12.09 -5.68 -10.21
N LEU A 498 12.02 -6.43 -9.11
CA LEU A 498 12.21 -5.91 -7.77
C LEU A 498 13.67 -5.50 -7.57
N LYS A 499 13.90 -4.28 -7.12
CA LYS A 499 15.19 -3.82 -6.60
C LYS A 499 15.05 -3.39 -5.13
N VAL A 500 16.07 -3.67 -4.33
CA VAL A 500 16.11 -3.38 -2.89
C VAL A 500 17.31 -2.49 -2.58
N LEU A 501 17.07 -1.39 -1.88
CA LEU A 501 18.09 -0.45 -1.42
C LEU A 501 18.77 -0.98 -0.16
N VAL A 502 20.08 -1.17 -0.20
CA VAL A 502 20.90 -1.46 0.99
C VAL A 502 21.96 -0.37 1.12
N GLY A 503 21.97 0.29 2.28
CA GLY A 503 22.76 1.51 2.46
C GLY A 503 22.34 2.58 1.45
N SER A 504 23.18 2.81 0.43
CA SER A 504 22.96 3.78 -0.64
C SER A 504 22.83 3.18 -2.06
N VAL A 505 22.85 1.85 -2.21
CA VAL A 505 22.85 1.17 -3.53
C VAL A 505 21.63 0.27 -3.69
N TYR A 506 20.95 0.38 -4.84
CA TYR A 506 19.88 -0.55 -5.24
C TYR A 506 20.48 -1.80 -5.88
N TYR A 507 20.10 -2.97 -5.35
CA TYR A 507 20.47 -4.27 -5.89
C TYR A 507 19.26 -4.95 -6.54
N ASP A 508 19.48 -5.67 -7.64
CA ASP A 508 18.45 -6.55 -8.20
C ASP A 508 18.10 -7.67 -7.22
N CYS A 509 16.82 -7.88 -6.98
CA CYS A 509 16.30 -8.92 -6.10
C CYS A 509 15.66 -10.04 -6.94
N PRO A 510 16.46 -11.04 -7.39
CA PRO A 510 15.94 -12.14 -8.20
C PRO A 510 14.95 -12.99 -7.40
N ILE A 511 13.86 -13.42 -8.03
CA ILE A 511 12.82 -14.26 -7.43
C ILE A 511 13.43 -15.52 -6.81
N GLY A 512 13.19 -15.75 -5.52
CA GLY A 512 13.72 -16.84 -4.70
C GLY A 512 15.24 -16.79 -4.42
N GLY A 513 15.94 -15.77 -4.94
CA GLY A 513 17.38 -15.64 -4.82
C GLY A 513 17.83 -14.81 -3.61
N LYS A 514 19.06 -14.32 -3.67
CA LYS A 514 19.70 -13.54 -2.60
C LYS A 514 20.45 -12.34 -3.14
N ILE A 515 20.49 -11.28 -2.34
CA ILE A 515 21.37 -10.12 -2.54
C ILE A 515 22.53 -10.24 -1.55
N SER A 516 23.76 -10.06 -2.01
CA SER A 516 24.95 -9.87 -1.16
C SER A 516 25.53 -8.46 -1.44
N PRO A 517 25.21 -7.45 -0.61
CA PRO A 517 25.62 -6.07 -0.81
C PRO A 517 27.09 -5.81 -0.51
N ASP A 518 27.73 -4.95 -1.29
CA ASP A 518 29.11 -4.51 -1.05
C ASP A 518 29.22 -3.78 0.30
N GLY A 519 30.31 -4.05 1.04
CA GLY A 519 30.55 -3.51 2.38
C GLY A 519 29.81 -4.23 3.52
N TYR A 520 28.99 -5.24 3.21
CA TYR A 520 28.30 -6.09 4.18
C TYR A 520 28.67 -7.55 3.99
N GLY A 521 28.95 -8.26 5.08
CA GLY A 521 28.91 -9.71 5.10
C GLY A 521 27.48 -10.22 5.23
N GLY A 522 27.17 -11.35 4.58
CA GLY A 522 25.85 -11.99 4.62
C GLY A 522 25.00 -11.72 3.38
N SER A 523 23.68 -11.82 3.53
CA SER A 523 22.73 -11.65 2.42
C SER A 523 21.34 -11.19 2.85
N ILE A 524 20.57 -10.59 1.94
CA ILE A 524 19.11 -10.47 2.01
C ILE A 524 18.49 -11.60 1.17
N ASN A 525 17.45 -12.24 1.70
CA ASN A 525 16.65 -13.23 0.96
C ASN A 525 15.52 -12.54 0.19
N CYS A 526 15.45 -12.75 -1.12
CA CYS A 526 14.40 -12.18 -1.98
C CYS A 526 13.07 -12.96 -1.87
N PRO A 527 11.93 -12.35 -2.20
CA PRO A 527 10.64 -13.04 -2.26
C PRO A 527 10.68 -14.16 -3.29
N THR A 528 9.95 -15.25 -3.02
CA THR A 528 9.82 -16.44 -3.89
C THR A 528 8.82 -16.27 -5.04
N ASP A 529 8.20 -15.10 -5.10
CA ASP A 529 7.15 -14.67 -6.00
C ASP A 529 7.43 -13.22 -6.44
N ASP A 530 6.65 -12.71 -7.39
CA ASP A 530 6.72 -11.35 -7.89
C ASP A 530 5.66 -10.41 -7.28
N THR A 531 4.96 -10.82 -6.20
CA THR A 531 3.80 -10.08 -5.65
C THR A 531 4.06 -8.60 -5.34
N LEU A 532 5.28 -8.25 -4.93
CA LEU A 532 5.69 -6.86 -4.69
C LEU A 532 5.75 -5.99 -5.97
N CYS A 533 5.88 -6.62 -7.14
CA CYS A 533 5.94 -5.98 -8.45
C CYS A 533 4.79 -6.37 -9.41
N ASP A 534 3.91 -7.28 -8.97
CA ASP A 534 2.76 -7.75 -9.74
C ASP A 534 1.62 -6.70 -9.82
N THR A 535 1.71 -5.61 -9.05
CA THR A 535 0.77 -4.49 -9.16
C THR A 535 1.05 -3.64 -10.42
N GLY A 536 0.38 -3.96 -11.52
CA GLY A 536 0.52 -3.34 -12.85
C GLY A 536 0.12 -1.86 -12.97
N SER A 537 0.89 -0.97 -12.34
CA SER A 537 0.89 0.49 -12.53
C SER A 537 2.22 1.01 -11.98
N SER A 538 3.08 1.67 -12.75
CA SER A 538 2.92 3.05 -13.24
C SER A 538 2.90 4.10 -12.10
N LEU A 539 3.33 5.30 -12.45
CA LEU A 539 4.15 6.20 -11.63
C LEU A 539 3.34 7.49 -11.22
N ASP A 540 3.71 8.31 -10.20
CA ASP A 540 2.95 9.51 -9.67
C ASP A 540 3.29 10.90 -10.34
N PRO A 541 2.35 11.58 -11.05
CA PRO A 541 2.66 12.76 -11.88
C PRO A 541 3.09 14.04 -11.15
N ASN A 542 3.07 14.09 -9.80
CA ASN A 542 3.61 15.22 -9.02
C ASN A 542 5.10 15.07 -8.69
N TYR A 543 5.81 14.19 -9.41
CA TYR A 543 7.23 13.88 -9.26
C TYR A 543 8.07 14.58 -10.34
N PRO A 544 9.32 15.01 -10.07
CA PRO A 544 10.24 15.50 -11.11
C PRO A 544 10.57 14.44 -12.17
N GLN A 545 10.44 14.79 -13.45
CA GLN A 545 10.65 13.87 -14.56
C GLN A 545 11.84 14.28 -15.44
N LEU A 546 12.60 13.32 -15.96
CA LEU A 546 13.63 13.54 -16.98
C LEU A 546 13.08 13.20 -18.37
N LEU A 547 13.08 14.19 -19.27
CA LEU A 547 12.42 14.10 -20.57
C LEU A 547 13.43 13.91 -21.72
N SER A 548 12.92 13.48 -22.89
CA SER A 548 13.77 13.17 -24.03
C SER A 548 14.27 14.38 -24.83
N GLN A 549 13.56 15.50 -24.86
CA GLN A 549 13.99 16.77 -25.49
C GLN A 549 13.33 18.00 -24.83
N SER A 550 13.78 19.20 -25.24
CA SER A 550 13.19 20.50 -24.90
C SER A 550 11.67 20.56 -25.20
N PRO A 551 10.85 21.27 -24.39
CA PRO A 551 9.39 21.34 -24.56
C PRO A 551 8.90 21.78 -25.95
N VAL A 552 9.74 22.47 -26.73
CA VAL A 552 9.38 23.01 -28.06
C VAL A 552 9.45 21.94 -29.18
N GLN A 553 10.03 20.76 -28.92
CA GLN A 553 10.23 19.70 -29.93
C GLN A 553 9.51 18.37 -29.63
N GLN A 554 8.58 18.33 -28.67
CA GLN A 554 7.83 17.10 -28.34
C GLN A 554 6.84 16.64 -29.44
N GLN A 555 6.64 17.42 -30.51
CA GLN A 555 5.89 16.98 -31.67
C GLN A 555 6.77 16.14 -32.61
N ALA A 556 6.56 14.82 -32.53
CA ALA A 556 7.13 13.73 -33.35
C ALA A 556 8.59 13.29 -33.04
N LEU A 557 8.71 12.19 -32.29
CA LEU A 557 9.16 10.87 -32.82
C LEU A 557 9.28 9.82 -31.68
N ALA A 558 8.82 8.60 -31.93
CA ALA A 558 8.88 7.50 -30.97
C ALA A 558 10.24 6.77 -31.00
N GLY A 559 10.70 6.27 -29.84
CA GLY A 559 11.78 5.27 -29.76
C GLY A 559 13.20 5.78 -29.51
N SER A 560 13.39 6.92 -28.82
CA SER A 560 14.74 7.40 -28.46
C SER A 560 14.89 7.87 -27.00
N TRP A 561 16.10 7.65 -26.48
CA TRP A 561 16.48 7.76 -25.07
C TRP A 561 16.50 9.20 -24.53
N PRO A 562 16.29 9.38 -23.20
CA PRO A 562 16.41 10.67 -22.52
C PRO A 562 17.70 11.45 -22.86
N SER A 563 17.64 12.78 -22.97
CA SER A 563 18.75 13.58 -23.54
C SER A 563 19.45 14.53 -22.56
N ILE A 564 20.77 14.44 -22.61
CA ILE A 564 21.74 15.37 -22.08
C ILE A 564 22.40 15.98 -23.33
N SER A 565 22.57 17.30 -23.40
CA SER A 565 23.07 17.98 -24.62
C SER A 565 24.17 19.01 -24.33
N PRO A 566 25.32 18.98 -25.04
CA PRO A 566 25.71 18.01 -26.08
C PRO A 566 26.06 16.63 -25.50
N THR A 567 26.09 15.58 -26.34
CA THR A 567 26.46 14.20 -25.94
C THR A 567 27.96 13.88 -26.08
N SER A 568 28.79 14.91 -26.24
CA SER A 568 30.25 14.84 -26.43
C SER A 568 30.87 16.20 -26.11
N GLY A 569 32.00 16.23 -25.39
CA GLY A 569 32.66 17.48 -25.00
C GLY A 569 33.90 17.26 -24.14
N GLY A 570 34.58 18.34 -23.77
CA GLY A 570 35.76 18.34 -22.91
C GLY A 570 35.59 19.17 -21.62
N PRO A 571 36.67 19.38 -20.85
CA PRO A 571 36.68 20.29 -19.70
C PRO A 571 36.15 21.69 -20.08
N GLY A 572 35.29 22.28 -19.25
CA GLY A 572 34.60 23.54 -19.54
C GLY A 572 33.34 23.44 -20.41
N THR A 573 32.92 22.24 -20.83
CA THR A 573 31.66 22.06 -21.58
C THR A 573 30.45 22.37 -20.71
N ILE A 574 29.51 23.15 -21.25
CA ILE A 574 28.18 23.42 -20.68
C ILE A 574 27.20 22.35 -21.15
N VAL A 575 26.48 21.77 -20.21
CA VAL A 575 25.60 20.62 -20.38
C VAL A 575 24.18 21.00 -19.94
N ASN A 576 23.21 20.78 -20.82
CA ASN A 576 21.80 21.08 -20.60
C ASN A 576 21.02 19.81 -20.26
N ILE A 577 20.16 19.89 -19.24
CA ILE A 577 19.30 18.80 -18.75
C ILE A 577 17.84 19.25 -18.84
N TYR A 578 17.01 18.45 -19.52
CA TYR A 578 15.61 18.76 -19.81
C TYR A 578 14.66 17.83 -19.05
N GLY A 579 13.55 18.37 -18.55
CA GLY A 579 12.57 17.59 -17.80
C GLY A 579 11.30 18.36 -17.43
N GLY A 580 10.61 17.90 -16.39
CA GLY A 580 9.36 18.48 -15.91
C GLY A 580 9.20 18.43 -14.39
N ASN A 581 8.31 19.27 -13.86
CA ASN A 581 8.06 19.47 -12.43
C ASN A 581 9.28 19.91 -11.60
N PHE A 582 10.29 20.54 -12.21
CA PHE A 582 11.42 21.04 -11.44
C PHE A 582 11.04 22.21 -10.54
N THR A 583 11.70 22.36 -9.39
CA THR A 583 11.50 23.47 -8.46
C THR A 583 12.83 24.14 -8.14
N SER A 584 12.81 25.38 -7.65
CA SER A 584 14.02 26.07 -7.15
C SER A 584 14.76 25.32 -6.04
N ASN A 585 14.06 24.37 -5.42
CA ASN A 585 14.55 23.58 -4.31
C ASN A 585 15.12 22.25 -4.81
N MET A 586 15.11 21.97 -6.11
CA MET A 586 15.82 20.83 -6.66
C MET A 586 17.31 21.12 -6.81
N THR A 587 18.17 20.14 -6.50
CA THR A 587 19.61 20.21 -6.77
C THR A 587 19.98 19.21 -7.86
N GLY A 588 20.77 19.67 -8.83
CA GLY A 588 21.31 18.84 -9.90
C GLY A 588 22.76 18.47 -9.65
N THR A 589 23.17 17.26 -10.00
CA THR A 589 24.58 16.83 -9.96
C THR A 589 24.93 15.98 -11.17
N ILE A 590 26.19 16.09 -11.60
CA ILE A 590 26.82 15.24 -12.59
C ILE A 590 28.01 14.53 -11.92
N LYS A 591 28.26 13.26 -12.29
CA LYS A 591 29.27 12.41 -11.65
C LYS A 591 30.73 12.66 -12.11
N ALA A 592 30.92 13.43 -13.18
CA ALA A 592 32.18 14.14 -13.43
C ALA A 592 32.16 15.47 -12.63
N PRO A 593 33.29 15.99 -12.11
CA PRO A 593 33.29 17.22 -11.32
C PRO A 593 32.64 18.36 -12.09
N ALA A 594 31.49 18.86 -11.62
CA ALA A 594 30.69 19.84 -12.35
C ALA A 594 29.79 20.66 -11.41
N ASN A 595 29.57 21.93 -11.75
CA ASN A 595 28.66 22.83 -11.03
C ASN A 595 27.34 22.93 -11.77
N CYS A 596 26.20 22.76 -11.08
CA CYS A 596 24.87 22.72 -11.68
C CYS A 596 23.92 23.73 -11.02
N GLU A 597 23.09 24.40 -11.83
CA GLU A 597 22.20 25.48 -11.41
C GLU A 597 20.77 25.28 -11.97
N TYR A 598 19.76 25.59 -11.15
CA TYR A 598 18.34 25.61 -11.55
C TYR A 598 18.05 26.84 -12.41
N LEU A 599 17.36 26.66 -13.53
CA LEU A 599 16.89 27.77 -14.36
C LEU A 599 15.37 27.98 -14.27
N ASN A 600 14.60 26.90 -14.43
CA ASN A 600 13.13 26.93 -14.39
C ASN A 600 12.56 25.51 -14.26
N THR A 601 11.23 25.41 -14.18
CA THR A 601 10.47 24.16 -13.94
C THR A 601 10.67 23.03 -14.96
N THR A 602 11.45 23.26 -16.01
CA THR A 602 11.78 22.27 -17.06
C THR A 602 13.27 22.17 -17.43
N ASN A 603 14.16 22.99 -16.83
CA ASN A 603 15.57 23.10 -17.24
C ASN A 603 16.57 23.20 -16.07
N TYR A 604 17.66 22.43 -16.17
CA TYR A 604 18.91 22.58 -15.40
C TYR A 604 20.11 22.76 -16.33
N VAL A 605 21.11 23.52 -15.89
CA VAL A 605 22.39 23.70 -16.61
C VAL A 605 23.56 23.33 -15.71
N CYS A 606 24.53 22.58 -16.25
CA CYS A 606 25.72 22.11 -15.55
C CYS A 606 27.00 22.41 -16.33
N THR A 607 28.12 22.68 -15.66
CA THR A 607 29.43 22.97 -16.30
C THR A 607 30.54 22.08 -15.73
N ILE A 608 31.28 21.38 -16.59
CA ILE A 608 32.30 20.37 -16.19
C ILE A 608 33.67 21.04 -15.88
N ALA A 609 34.31 20.66 -14.77
CA ALA A 609 35.33 21.46 -14.08
C ALA A 609 36.77 20.89 -13.96
N SER A 610 37.06 19.65 -14.38
CA SER A 610 38.41 19.04 -14.26
C SER A 610 39.13 18.85 -15.60
N LEU A 611 40.46 19.06 -15.63
CA LEU A 611 41.30 19.03 -16.85
C LEU A 611 42.04 17.70 -17.12
N ASP A 612 42.33 16.87 -16.11
CA ASP A 612 43.23 15.71 -16.25
C ASP A 612 42.58 14.36 -15.92
N PHE A 613 42.32 13.55 -16.95
CA PHE A 613 41.86 12.16 -16.83
C PHE A 613 42.42 11.19 -17.91
N PHE A 614 43.46 11.59 -18.68
CA PHE A 614 43.91 10.86 -19.88
C PHE A 614 45.42 10.52 -19.86
N ASN A 615 45.81 9.44 -19.16
CA ASN A 615 47.20 8.96 -19.11
C ASN A 615 47.53 7.81 -20.09
N SER A 616 46.60 7.39 -20.95
CA SER A 616 46.83 6.36 -21.98
C SER A 616 45.91 6.50 -23.20
N LEU A 617 46.40 6.10 -24.37
CA LEU A 617 45.62 5.99 -25.61
C LEU A 617 44.63 4.80 -25.62
N THR A 618 44.80 3.83 -24.71
CA THR A 618 43.78 2.79 -24.46
C THR A 618 42.64 3.28 -23.56
N SER A 619 42.77 4.48 -22.99
CA SER A 619 41.75 5.17 -22.21
C SER A 619 41.32 6.46 -22.92
N ILE A 620 40.80 6.34 -24.14
CA ILE A 620 39.77 7.25 -24.65
C ILE A 620 38.45 6.63 -24.16
N PRO A 621 37.93 7.01 -22.99
CA PRO A 621 36.85 6.25 -22.39
C PRO A 621 35.54 6.66 -23.05
N LYS A 622 34.67 5.67 -23.30
CA LYS A 622 33.24 5.94 -23.14
C LYS A 622 33.03 6.32 -21.68
N GLN A 623 32.71 7.58 -21.40
CA GLN A 623 32.40 8.01 -20.04
C GLN A 623 30.89 8.14 -19.89
N THR A 624 30.36 7.63 -18.79
CA THR A 624 28.94 7.75 -18.49
C THR A 624 28.69 9.00 -17.68
N ILE A 625 27.88 9.91 -18.21
CA ILE A 625 27.32 11.01 -17.43
C ILE A 625 26.07 10.47 -16.72
N ASP A 626 26.22 10.24 -15.42
CA ASP A 626 25.10 10.09 -14.51
C ASP A 626 24.64 11.50 -14.10
N VAL A 627 23.40 11.83 -14.45
CA VAL A 627 22.66 13.01 -13.96
C VAL A 627 21.74 12.57 -12.84
N SER A 628 21.75 13.30 -11.73
CA SER A 628 20.75 13.18 -10.68
C SER A 628 20.14 14.54 -10.36
N LEU A 629 18.81 14.59 -10.32
CA LEU A 629 18.02 15.73 -9.86
C LEU A 629 17.27 15.32 -8.59
N VAL A 630 17.41 16.09 -7.52
CA VAL A 630 16.83 15.76 -6.20
C VAL A 630 16.04 16.95 -5.66
N ASP A 631 14.76 16.78 -5.39
CA ASP A 631 13.94 17.77 -4.69
C ASP A 631 14.33 17.84 -3.22
N THR A 632 14.92 18.96 -2.78
CA THR A 632 15.30 19.13 -1.38
C THR A 632 14.10 19.34 -0.46
N ASN A 633 12.91 19.64 -0.99
CA ASN A 633 11.67 19.71 -0.18
C ASN A 633 11.01 18.34 0.00
N THR A 634 10.84 17.57 -1.07
CA THR A 634 10.10 16.30 -1.03
C THR A 634 10.99 15.07 -0.96
N GLY A 635 12.30 15.23 -1.11
CA GLY A 635 13.29 14.14 -1.21
C GLY A 635 13.20 13.31 -2.49
N LYS A 636 12.24 13.62 -3.37
CA LYS A 636 11.95 12.91 -4.62
C LYS A 636 13.07 13.16 -5.63
N SER A 637 13.65 12.11 -6.20
CA SER A 637 14.78 12.22 -7.13
C SER A 637 14.58 11.43 -8.42
N CYS A 638 14.95 12.06 -9.53
CA CYS A 638 15.01 11.41 -10.83
C CYS A 638 16.48 11.32 -11.28
N SER A 639 16.84 10.22 -11.95
CA SER A 639 18.23 9.98 -12.36
C SER A 639 18.30 9.39 -13.76
N LEU A 640 19.36 9.74 -14.47
CA LEU A 640 19.64 9.30 -15.83
C LEU A 640 21.12 8.92 -15.96
N ASN A 641 21.36 7.70 -16.41
CA ASN A 641 22.67 7.19 -16.82
C ASN A 641 22.78 7.25 -18.36
N LYS A 642 23.76 7.96 -18.92
CA LYS A 642 23.99 7.98 -20.38
C LYS A 642 25.47 8.01 -20.74
N GLY A 643 25.88 7.09 -21.63
CA GLY A 643 27.23 7.05 -22.18
C GLY A 643 27.53 8.19 -23.17
N PHE A 644 28.72 8.77 -23.06
CA PHE A 644 29.30 9.79 -23.94
C PHE A 644 30.52 9.21 -24.67
N GLU A 645 30.73 9.63 -25.91
CA GLU A 645 31.99 9.42 -26.64
C GLU A 645 32.71 10.77 -26.84
N PHE A 646 34.03 10.80 -26.65
CA PHE A 646 34.82 12.01 -26.94
C PHE A 646 35.08 12.12 -28.45
N SER A 647 34.38 13.02 -29.14
CA SER A 647 34.77 13.46 -30.48
C SER A 647 35.88 14.51 -30.38
N SER A 648 37.11 14.18 -30.72
CA SER A 648 38.20 15.16 -30.79
C SER A 648 38.02 16.08 -31.99
N SER A 649 37.89 17.40 -31.76
CA SER A 649 38.03 18.39 -32.82
C SER A 649 39.51 18.59 -33.13
N LEU A 650 39.98 17.97 -34.21
CA LEU A 650 41.36 18.00 -34.72
C LEU A 650 42.33 17.25 -33.78
N ASN A 651 43.08 16.25 -34.27
CA ASN A 651 44.24 16.58 -35.09
C ASN A 651 44.52 15.60 -36.24
N ALA A 652 43.46 15.12 -36.89
CA ALA A 652 43.56 14.46 -38.20
C ALA A 652 44.30 15.34 -39.24
N LEU A 653 44.23 16.68 -39.10
CA LEU A 653 44.98 17.62 -39.91
C LEU A 653 46.49 17.50 -39.68
N ASP A 654 46.98 17.46 -38.43
CA ASP A 654 48.42 17.27 -38.17
C ASP A 654 48.92 15.87 -38.53
N ILE A 655 48.10 14.83 -38.45
CA ILE A 655 48.47 13.49 -38.96
C ILE A 655 48.58 13.52 -40.49
N ALA A 656 47.65 14.17 -41.20
CA ALA A 656 47.74 14.38 -42.64
C ALA A 656 48.97 15.23 -43.03
N ILE A 657 49.22 16.34 -42.32
CA ILE A 657 50.39 17.20 -42.50
C ILE A 657 51.69 16.42 -42.20
N THR A 658 51.71 15.55 -41.20
CA THR A 658 52.87 14.71 -40.85
C THR A 658 53.09 13.59 -41.88
N TRP A 659 52.03 13.04 -42.47
CA TRP A 659 52.12 12.06 -43.56
C TRP A 659 52.62 12.71 -44.85
N ILE A 660 52.13 13.90 -45.19
CA ILE A 660 52.59 14.74 -46.31
C ILE A 660 54.07 15.15 -46.12
N LYS A 661 54.45 15.59 -44.91
CA LYS A 661 55.85 15.92 -44.56
C LYS A 661 56.79 14.70 -44.54
N ARG A 662 56.27 13.47 -44.41
CA ARG A 662 57.07 12.22 -44.42
C ARG A 662 57.11 11.50 -45.78
N ASN A 663 56.21 11.79 -46.71
CA ASN A 663 56.17 11.15 -48.04
C ASN A 663 56.00 12.18 -49.19
N PRO A 664 56.95 13.11 -49.39
CA PRO A 664 56.78 14.26 -50.29
C PRO A 664 56.81 13.97 -51.81
N TYR A 665 56.82 12.70 -52.25
CA TYR A 665 57.00 12.31 -53.66
C TYR A 665 55.82 11.56 -54.30
N ALA A 666 54.66 11.52 -53.64
CA ALA A 666 53.50 10.73 -54.08
C ALA A 666 52.29 11.54 -54.58
N ALA A 667 52.51 12.59 -55.41
CA ALA A 667 51.49 13.07 -56.35
C ALA A 667 52.07 13.99 -57.47
N ALA A 668 52.09 13.49 -58.70
CA ALA A 668 52.03 14.26 -59.95
C ALA A 668 53.13 15.32 -60.23
N GLY A 669 54.41 14.91 -60.21
CA GLY A 669 55.51 15.68 -60.80
C GLY A 669 56.63 14.80 -61.36
N THR A 670 56.66 14.62 -62.69
CA THR A 670 57.78 14.05 -63.50
C THR A 670 58.30 12.61 -63.22
N ARG A 671 57.96 11.68 -64.14
CA ARG A 671 58.90 10.92 -65.02
C ARG A 671 60.21 10.39 -64.37
N LEU A 672 60.42 9.09 -64.13
CA LEU A 672 60.82 7.95 -65.03
C LEU A 672 61.44 6.84 -64.11
N TYR A 673 61.69 5.58 -64.43
CA TYR A 673 61.56 4.74 -65.64
C TYR A 673 61.21 3.29 -65.21
N ARG A 674 60.80 2.46 -66.18
CA ARG A 674 60.46 1.02 -66.08
C ARG A 674 61.43 0.14 -65.26
N GLY A 675 60.85 -0.76 -64.46
CA GLY A 675 61.41 -2.05 -64.04
C GLY A 675 60.24 -3.00 -63.80
N ALA A 676 60.29 -4.25 -64.29
CA ALA A 676 59.09 -5.08 -64.44
C ALA A 676 59.21 -6.47 -63.77
N ILE A 677 58.05 -7.02 -63.41
CA ILE A 677 57.73 -8.46 -63.24
C ILE A 677 58.18 -9.14 -61.92
N ARG A 678 57.15 -9.48 -61.10
CA ARG A 678 56.98 -10.65 -60.19
C ARG A 678 58.03 -10.88 -59.08
N ILE A 679 57.68 -11.33 -57.86
CA ILE A 679 56.41 -11.81 -57.28
C ILE A 679 56.05 -10.91 -56.10
#